data_AF-A0A4Y9N9V7-F1
#
_entry.id   AF-A0A4Y9N9V7-F1
#
_cell.length_a   1.000
_cell.length_b   1.000
_cell.length_c   1.000
_cell.angle_alpha   90.00
_cell.angle_beta   90.00
_cell.angle_gamma   90.00
#
_symmetry.space_group_name_H-M   'P 1'
#
loop_
_entity.id
_entity.type
_entity.pdbx_description
1 polymer ?
#
loop_
_entity_poly.entity_id
_entity_poly.type
_entity_poly.pdbx_seq_one_letter_code
_entity_poly.pdbx_strand_id
1 'polypeptide(L)'
;MLTGVSDPFDTAELRRRVLAAWADSPARFREDANAEEDLVRGGYRDRLLVELAQNAADAAARAEVPGRLRLELADDGAGGEVLRAANTGAPLDAAGVQGLASLRASAKRDQPGSVGRFGVGFAAVLAASDEPELRSTTGGVVFSADRTRATVAGVPALTDEVARRGGAVPVLRLPWPALGVRRVGTAEVVEAVRGVARPPAWWARLYAALDGAEREELAGLPVPLADGRTAHGPAGVLLPDEGLPVSRLGPLGLRLADPAAVAPAPARRLLERLGARPATAAAVLADPEVRAAVETSVDALEDGWDADRDPAAFADAVLALVAAAGPTPGELPWLAELALPDADGGWAPAGELVLPGSAFAGVLVEGGLGTLDAAVAADPDALRAVGVLDGFALVRAEDPDDLDVDGAEDWADAVLDRLPPDAPAPSWPPLTAVRDLDLVADWPGALPLLAALPAEAWADVALGGVAVPGHLRWWLGTHPVLGGRRPDRLRHPDATELQGLYEPADVDAALLDLLRPPATVDDVLADVDGALDLLDRLGDPRRTVAPAVLRTVHARLAAALDGVDAEPPDRVRVAPDRVVPAGEAVVLDVPWLQPLVDRPLVPAGGTPGPVADLLDLPLAGEVVRARVESWPARRIRWADVPGAGLAAARLGVAELTGEIAVHEPLRAGGRAVPWWPGDELDHVDGTPAALGRALAWRAGAWPLRQALAEAFAAPDRTAALAAEDAVGP
;
A
#
# COMPACT_ATOMS: atom_id res chain seq x y z
N MET A 1 -4.13 -67.09 8.24
CA MET A 1 -5.19 -68.02 7.81
C MET A 1 -5.86 -67.40 6.60
N LEU A 2 -5.65 -67.96 5.41
CA LEU A 2 -6.28 -67.47 4.17
C LEU A 2 -7.77 -67.77 4.26
N THR A 3 -8.57 -66.73 4.48
CA THR A 3 -10.02 -66.77 4.49
C THR A 3 -10.50 -67.35 3.17
N GLY A 4 -11.35 -68.38 3.25
CA GLY A 4 -11.85 -69.13 2.12
C GLY A 4 -12.38 -68.20 1.03
N VAL A 5 -12.00 -68.49 -0.22
CA VAL A 5 -12.56 -67.83 -1.39
C VAL A 5 -14.08 -67.95 -1.28
N SER A 6 -14.76 -66.81 -1.11
CA SER A 6 -16.21 -66.71 -1.19
C SER A 6 -16.65 -67.35 -2.51
N ASP A 7 -17.44 -68.43 -2.45
CA ASP A 7 -18.09 -69.07 -3.59
C ASP A 7 -19.58 -68.71 -3.57
N PRO A 8 -19.95 -67.44 -3.91
CA PRO A 8 -21.33 -66.96 -3.78
C PRO A 8 -22.29 -67.64 -4.76
N PHE A 9 -21.78 -68.44 -5.70
CA PHE A 9 -22.55 -69.11 -6.73
C PHE A 9 -22.60 -70.63 -6.55
N ASP A 10 -22.07 -71.15 -5.43
CA ASP A 10 -22.04 -72.58 -5.11
C ASP A 10 -21.43 -73.42 -6.26
N THR A 11 -20.39 -72.90 -6.88
CA THR A 11 -19.73 -73.55 -8.03
C THR A 11 -19.18 -74.92 -7.68
N ALA A 12 -18.74 -75.13 -6.43
CA ALA A 12 -18.27 -76.43 -5.96
C ALA A 12 -19.35 -77.52 -6.04
N GLU A 13 -20.57 -77.21 -5.61
CA GLU A 13 -21.71 -78.13 -5.66
C GLU A 13 -22.16 -78.39 -7.10
N LEU A 14 -22.18 -77.36 -7.96
CA LEU A 14 -22.45 -77.51 -9.39
C LEU A 14 -21.45 -78.47 -10.05
N ARG A 15 -20.15 -78.26 -9.83
CA ARG A 15 -19.10 -79.17 -10.33
C ARG A 15 -19.29 -80.59 -9.83
N ARG A 16 -19.58 -80.77 -8.54
CA ARG A 16 -19.78 -82.09 -7.93
C ARG A 16 -20.93 -82.86 -8.60
N ARG A 17 -22.06 -82.20 -8.89
CA ARG A 17 -23.22 -82.83 -9.55
C ARG A 17 -22.90 -83.26 -10.97
N VAL A 18 -22.23 -82.40 -11.74
CA VAL A 18 -21.82 -82.70 -13.12
C VAL A 18 -20.85 -83.87 -13.16
N LEU A 19 -19.81 -83.85 -12.32
CA LEU A 19 -18.83 -84.93 -12.23
C LEU A 19 -19.47 -86.26 -11.80
N ALA A 20 -20.40 -86.24 -10.85
CA ALA A 20 -21.12 -87.43 -10.44
C ALA A 20 -21.95 -88.01 -11.60
N ALA A 21 -22.64 -87.17 -12.38
CA ALA A 21 -23.42 -87.60 -13.53
C ALA A 21 -22.54 -88.19 -14.66
N TRP A 22 -21.37 -87.61 -14.90
CA TRP A 22 -20.41 -88.13 -15.87
C TRP A 22 -19.75 -89.44 -15.41
N ALA A 23 -19.43 -89.55 -14.12
CA ALA A 23 -18.86 -90.78 -13.55
C ALA A 23 -19.86 -91.95 -13.60
N ASP A 24 -21.14 -91.69 -13.34
CA ASP A 24 -22.23 -92.67 -13.43
C ASP A 24 -22.54 -93.06 -14.89
N SER A 25 -22.44 -92.10 -15.83
CA SER A 25 -22.69 -92.33 -17.25
C SER A 25 -21.69 -91.58 -18.14
N PRO A 26 -20.62 -92.24 -18.62
CA PRO A 26 -19.67 -91.64 -19.57
C PRO A 26 -20.33 -91.17 -20.88
N ALA A 27 -21.51 -91.72 -21.22
CA ALA A 27 -22.31 -91.24 -22.34
C ALA A 27 -22.76 -89.78 -22.16
N ARG A 28 -23.04 -89.33 -20.91
CA ARG A 28 -23.39 -87.93 -20.61
C ARG A 28 -22.23 -86.97 -20.84
N PHE A 29 -21.02 -87.37 -20.46
CA PHE A 29 -19.81 -86.60 -20.76
C PHE A 29 -19.64 -86.42 -22.27
N ARG A 30 -19.82 -87.50 -23.05
CA ARG A 30 -19.80 -87.45 -24.52
C ARG A 30 -20.90 -86.56 -25.10
N GLU A 31 -22.12 -86.65 -24.57
CA GLU A 31 -23.25 -85.80 -24.99
C GLU A 31 -22.94 -84.31 -24.76
N ASP A 32 -22.43 -83.95 -23.59
CA ASP A 32 -22.07 -82.56 -23.27
C ASP A 32 -20.95 -82.04 -24.17
N ALA A 33 -19.91 -82.85 -24.38
CA ALA A 33 -18.78 -82.47 -25.22
C ALA A 33 -19.17 -82.36 -26.70
N ASN A 34 -20.02 -83.25 -27.19
CA ASN A 34 -20.57 -83.14 -28.55
C ASN A 34 -21.48 -81.92 -28.69
N ALA A 35 -22.30 -81.60 -27.67
CA ALA A 35 -23.17 -80.44 -27.71
C ALA A 35 -22.39 -79.11 -27.77
N GLU A 36 -21.27 -79.00 -27.06
CA GLU A 36 -20.38 -77.83 -27.18
C GLU A 36 -19.67 -77.80 -28.53
N GLU A 37 -19.11 -78.92 -29.01
CA GLU A 37 -18.45 -78.99 -30.32
C GLU A 37 -19.40 -78.68 -31.48
N ASP A 38 -20.64 -79.17 -31.45
CA ASP A 38 -21.66 -78.89 -32.46
C ASP A 38 -22.02 -77.40 -32.50
N LEU A 39 -22.02 -76.72 -31.35
CA LEU A 39 -22.26 -75.29 -31.27
C LEU A 39 -21.06 -74.49 -31.81
N VAL A 40 -19.83 -74.90 -31.47
CA VAL A 40 -18.60 -74.25 -31.94
C VAL A 40 -18.35 -74.47 -33.44
N ARG A 41 -18.59 -75.68 -33.97
CA ARG A 41 -18.38 -76.03 -35.39
C ARG A 41 -19.58 -75.68 -36.28
N GLY A 42 -20.76 -75.47 -35.69
CA GLY A 42 -22.00 -75.11 -36.38
C GLY A 42 -22.24 -73.59 -36.52
N GLY A 43 -23.51 -73.17 -36.46
CA GLY A 43 -23.98 -71.83 -36.82
C GLY A 43 -23.59 -70.66 -35.89
N TYR A 44 -22.72 -70.85 -34.90
CA TYR A 44 -22.33 -69.82 -33.92
C TYR A 44 -20.92 -69.23 -34.13
N ARG A 45 -20.12 -69.77 -35.08
CA ARG A 45 -18.75 -69.30 -35.35
C ARG A 45 -18.65 -67.79 -35.63
N ASP A 46 -19.65 -67.20 -36.26
CA ASP A 46 -19.68 -65.76 -36.62
C ASP A 46 -20.66 -64.94 -35.75
N ARG A 47 -21.13 -65.48 -34.63
CA ARG A 47 -22.18 -64.83 -33.81
C ARG A 47 -21.72 -64.34 -32.44
N LEU A 48 -20.45 -64.52 -32.07
CA LEU A 48 -19.92 -64.14 -30.75
C LEU A 48 -20.37 -62.74 -30.30
N LEU A 49 -20.14 -61.72 -31.12
CA LEU A 49 -20.47 -60.33 -30.75
C LEU A 49 -21.99 -60.09 -30.65
N VAL A 50 -22.78 -60.77 -31.49
CA VAL A 50 -24.25 -60.67 -31.48
C VAL A 50 -24.81 -61.31 -30.21
N GLU A 51 -24.31 -62.49 -29.84
CA GLU A 51 -24.73 -63.18 -28.62
C GLU A 51 -24.31 -62.43 -27.35
N LEU A 52 -23.11 -61.82 -27.34
CA LEU A 52 -22.68 -60.95 -26.25
C LEU A 52 -23.56 -59.68 -26.14
N ALA A 53 -23.90 -59.05 -27.26
CA ALA A 53 -24.81 -57.91 -27.29
C ALA A 53 -26.22 -58.27 -26.80
N GLN A 54 -26.71 -59.45 -27.17
CA GLN A 54 -28.01 -59.94 -26.72
C GLN A 54 -28.01 -60.27 -25.22
N ASN A 55 -26.97 -60.93 -24.71
CA ASN A 55 -26.80 -61.17 -23.27
C ASN A 55 -26.72 -59.87 -22.47
N ALA A 56 -26.03 -58.86 -23.00
CA ALA A 56 -25.95 -57.53 -22.41
C ALA A 56 -27.31 -56.82 -22.39
N ALA A 57 -28.07 -56.86 -23.49
CA ALA A 57 -29.41 -56.29 -23.58
C ALA A 57 -30.38 -56.97 -22.60
N ASP A 58 -30.33 -58.29 -22.50
CA ASP A 58 -31.14 -59.07 -21.55
C ASP A 58 -30.81 -58.70 -20.09
N ALA A 59 -29.54 -58.52 -19.76
CA ALA A 59 -29.12 -58.12 -18.42
C ALA A 59 -29.59 -56.69 -18.10
N ALA A 60 -29.48 -55.77 -19.05
CA ALA A 60 -29.98 -54.40 -18.91
C ALA A 60 -31.49 -54.36 -18.71
N ALA A 61 -32.24 -55.14 -19.50
CA ALA A 61 -33.69 -55.28 -19.36
C ALA A 61 -34.09 -55.83 -17.99
N ARG A 62 -33.38 -56.85 -17.47
CA ARG A 62 -33.62 -57.39 -16.12
C ARG A 62 -33.36 -56.38 -15.00
N ALA A 63 -32.46 -55.43 -15.20
CA ALA A 63 -32.15 -54.38 -14.23
C ALA A 63 -32.90 -53.08 -14.47
N GLU A 64 -33.75 -53.01 -15.50
CA GLU A 64 -34.51 -51.80 -15.86
C GLU A 64 -33.64 -50.56 -16.09
N VAL A 65 -32.43 -50.74 -16.65
CA VAL A 65 -31.48 -49.65 -16.95
C VAL A 65 -31.15 -49.57 -18.45
N PRO A 66 -30.74 -48.40 -18.98
CA PRO A 66 -30.19 -48.31 -20.32
C PRO A 66 -28.98 -49.24 -20.51
N GLY A 67 -29.05 -50.11 -21.53
CA GLY A 67 -27.98 -51.05 -21.86
C GLY A 67 -26.82 -50.37 -22.59
N ARG A 68 -25.61 -50.49 -22.04
CA ARG A 68 -24.36 -50.18 -22.71
C ARG A 68 -23.51 -51.43 -22.76
N LEU A 69 -22.96 -51.75 -23.92
CA LEU A 69 -21.94 -52.80 -24.10
C LEU A 69 -20.66 -52.14 -24.62
N ARG A 70 -19.55 -52.38 -23.94
CA ARG A 70 -18.20 -52.05 -24.39
C ARG A 70 -17.48 -53.34 -24.76
N LEU A 71 -16.90 -53.36 -25.96
CA LEU A 71 -16.03 -54.41 -26.45
C LEU A 71 -14.63 -53.83 -26.63
N GLU A 72 -13.62 -54.52 -26.12
CA GLU A 72 -12.23 -54.08 -26.17
C GLU A 72 -11.32 -55.30 -26.37
N LEU A 73 -10.44 -55.24 -27.35
CA LEU A 73 -9.35 -56.20 -27.53
C LEU A 73 -8.11 -55.62 -26.85
N ALA A 74 -7.58 -56.31 -25.85
CA ALA A 74 -6.44 -55.86 -25.05
C ALA A 74 -5.33 -56.91 -25.05
N ASP A 75 -4.07 -56.46 -24.93
CA ASP A 75 -2.92 -57.35 -24.73
C ASP A 75 -3.03 -58.03 -23.35
N ASP A 76 -2.75 -59.33 -23.28
CA ASP A 76 -2.81 -60.12 -22.04
C ASP A 76 -1.53 -60.01 -21.18
N GLY A 77 -0.50 -59.33 -21.68
CA GLY A 77 0.79 -59.15 -21.06
C GLY A 77 1.74 -60.34 -21.20
N ALA A 78 1.31 -61.41 -21.87
CA ALA A 78 2.05 -62.65 -22.13
C ALA A 78 2.22 -62.93 -23.64
N GLY A 79 1.88 -61.95 -24.50
CA GLY A 79 1.98 -62.06 -25.95
C GLY A 79 0.73 -62.60 -26.65
N GLY A 80 -0.41 -62.67 -25.93
CA GLY A 80 -1.73 -62.99 -26.46
C GLY A 80 -2.71 -61.81 -26.37
N GLU A 81 -3.92 -62.02 -26.88
CA GLU A 81 -5.00 -61.02 -26.87
C GLU A 81 -6.21 -61.50 -26.07
N VAL A 82 -6.83 -60.60 -25.29
CA VAL A 82 -8.05 -60.86 -24.53
C VAL A 82 -9.16 -59.94 -25.02
N LEU A 83 -10.27 -60.54 -25.46
CA LEU A 83 -11.51 -59.83 -25.73
C LEU A 83 -12.27 -59.58 -24.42
N ARG A 84 -12.35 -58.31 -24.01
CA ARG A 84 -13.14 -57.86 -22.86
C ARG A 84 -14.51 -57.36 -23.32
N ALA A 85 -15.57 -57.96 -22.80
CA ALA A 85 -16.94 -57.51 -22.98
C ALA A 85 -17.52 -57.05 -21.63
N ALA A 86 -17.81 -55.75 -21.51
CA ALA A 86 -18.36 -55.16 -20.29
C ALA A 86 -19.72 -54.52 -20.56
N ASN A 87 -20.74 -54.88 -19.78
CA ASN A 87 -22.08 -54.35 -19.94
C ASN A 87 -22.65 -53.73 -18.66
N THR A 88 -23.62 -52.83 -18.83
CA THR A 88 -24.55 -52.44 -17.76
C THR A 88 -25.70 -53.45 -17.69
N GLY A 89 -26.19 -53.73 -16.47
CA GLY A 89 -27.33 -54.62 -16.28
C GLY A 89 -27.30 -55.37 -14.96
N ALA A 90 -28.22 -56.33 -14.82
CA ALA A 90 -28.37 -57.14 -13.61
C ALA A 90 -27.08 -57.92 -13.32
N PRO A 91 -26.61 -57.92 -12.05
CA PRO A 91 -25.42 -58.67 -11.67
C PRO A 91 -25.62 -60.18 -11.83
N LEU A 92 -24.51 -60.92 -11.96
CA LEU A 92 -24.52 -62.38 -12.07
C LEU A 92 -25.00 -63.00 -10.75
N ASP A 93 -25.89 -63.97 -10.80
CA ASP A 93 -26.39 -64.70 -9.64
C ASP A 93 -26.15 -66.21 -9.77
N ALA A 94 -26.42 -66.97 -8.71
CA ALA A 94 -26.21 -68.42 -8.68
C ALA A 94 -27.04 -69.14 -9.75
N ALA A 95 -28.28 -68.67 -10.00
CA ALA A 95 -29.15 -69.19 -11.04
C ALA A 95 -28.57 -68.95 -12.45
N GLY A 96 -27.99 -67.77 -12.68
CA GLY A 96 -27.27 -67.41 -13.89
C GLY A 96 -26.07 -68.31 -14.14
N VAL A 97 -25.22 -68.53 -13.12
CA VAL A 97 -24.07 -69.46 -13.23
C VAL A 97 -24.52 -70.88 -13.53
N GLN A 98 -25.57 -71.37 -12.87
CA GLN A 98 -26.15 -72.68 -13.18
C GLN A 98 -26.68 -72.75 -14.63
N GLY A 99 -27.31 -71.67 -15.11
CA GLY A 99 -27.79 -71.56 -16.49
C GLY A 99 -26.67 -71.55 -17.51
N LEU A 100 -25.54 -70.90 -17.21
CA LEU A 100 -24.33 -70.93 -18.06
C LEU A 100 -23.71 -72.34 -18.06
N ALA A 101 -23.76 -73.04 -16.92
CA ALA A 101 -23.19 -74.38 -16.76
C ALA A 101 -24.02 -75.51 -17.41
N SER A 102 -25.26 -75.25 -17.85
CA SER A 102 -26.20 -76.26 -18.36
C SER A 102 -26.71 -75.94 -19.77
N LEU A 103 -26.38 -76.76 -20.79
CA LEU A 103 -26.83 -76.51 -22.16
C LEU A 103 -28.27 -76.99 -22.29
N ARG A 104 -29.12 -76.16 -22.90
CA ARG A 104 -30.55 -76.44 -23.18
C ARG A 104 -31.46 -76.56 -21.95
N ALA A 105 -30.99 -76.22 -20.75
CA ALA A 105 -31.80 -76.14 -19.54
C ALA A 105 -32.01 -74.67 -19.11
N SER A 106 -32.50 -73.82 -20.02
CA SER A 106 -32.79 -72.43 -19.64
C SER A 106 -34.04 -72.36 -18.76
N ALA A 107 -33.92 -71.66 -17.63
CA ALA A 107 -35.01 -71.30 -16.72
C ALA A 107 -35.92 -70.16 -17.25
N LYS A 108 -35.77 -69.72 -18.51
CA LYS A 108 -36.68 -68.75 -19.14
C LYS A 108 -37.91 -69.46 -19.69
N ARG A 109 -38.90 -69.76 -18.84
CA ARG A 109 -40.21 -70.25 -19.29
C ARG A 109 -41.33 -69.19 -19.32
N ASP A 110 -41.21 -68.05 -18.64
CA ASP A 110 -42.39 -67.20 -18.37
C ASP A 110 -42.29 -65.68 -18.69
N GLN A 111 -41.54 -65.23 -19.71
CA GLN A 111 -41.62 -63.81 -20.14
C GLN A 111 -41.94 -63.63 -21.65
N PRO A 112 -43.07 -62.98 -22.01
CA PRO A 112 -43.39 -62.64 -23.40
C PRO A 112 -42.47 -61.53 -23.91
N GLY A 113 -41.74 -61.80 -24.99
CA GLY A 113 -40.88 -60.81 -25.67
C GLY A 113 -39.37 -61.10 -25.62
N SER A 114 -38.91 -62.09 -24.86
CA SER A 114 -37.49 -62.50 -24.91
C SER A 114 -37.26 -63.43 -26.12
N VAL A 115 -36.59 -62.92 -27.16
CA VAL A 115 -36.11 -63.74 -28.27
C VAL A 115 -34.81 -64.39 -27.81
N GLY A 116 -34.81 -65.70 -27.53
CA GLY A 116 -33.64 -66.41 -27.01
C GLY A 116 -33.96 -67.80 -26.44
N ARG A 117 -34.64 -68.64 -27.24
CA ARG A 117 -35.36 -69.84 -26.76
C ARG A 117 -34.51 -71.07 -26.38
N PHE A 118 -33.17 -70.99 -26.40
CA PHE A 118 -32.37 -72.22 -26.32
C PHE A 118 -31.25 -72.25 -25.28
N GLY A 119 -30.96 -71.17 -24.55
CA GLY A 119 -29.91 -71.20 -23.50
C GLY A 119 -28.53 -71.63 -24.02
N VAL A 120 -28.25 -71.40 -25.30
CA VAL A 120 -27.03 -71.82 -26.01
C VAL A 120 -26.16 -70.63 -26.45
N GLY A 121 -26.66 -69.39 -26.35
CA GLY A 121 -25.98 -68.20 -26.87
C GLY A 121 -24.62 -67.92 -26.22
N PHE A 122 -24.48 -68.23 -24.92
CA PHE A 122 -23.19 -68.09 -24.24
C PHE A 122 -22.11 -69.04 -24.76
N ALA A 123 -22.46 -70.20 -25.33
CA ALA A 123 -21.48 -71.15 -25.86
C ALA A 123 -20.65 -70.58 -27.02
N ALA A 124 -21.11 -69.50 -27.66
CA ALA A 124 -20.35 -68.81 -28.71
C ALA A 124 -18.97 -68.31 -28.22
N VAL A 125 -18.75 -68.10 -26.92
CA VAL A 125 -17.44 -67.71 -26.37
C VAL A 125 -16.36 -68.77 -26.62
N LEU A 126 -16.74 -70.04 -26.76
CA LEU A 126 -15.81 -71.14 -27.05
C LEU A 126 -15.26 -71.10 -28.47
N ALA A 127 -15.82 -70.28 -29.37
CA ALA A 127 -15.20 -70.01 -30.66
C ALA A 127 -13.94 -69.11 -30.55
N ALA A 128 -13.77 -68.43 -29.42
CA ALA A 128 -12.69 -67.46 -29.19
C ALA A 128 -11.82 -67.76 -27.97
N SER A 129 -12.28 -68.54 -26.99
CA SER A 129 -11.51 -68.87 -25.79
C SER A 129 -11.88 -70.23 -25.20
N ASP A 130 -10.84 -71.00 -24.84
CA ASP A 130 -10.95 -72.24 -24.05
C ASP A 130 -10.98 -71.97 -22.53
N GLU A 131 -10.81 -70.71 -22.12
CA GLU A 131 -10.84 -70.26 -20.72
C GLU A 131 -11.67 -68.96 -20.55
N PRO A 132 -13.00 -68.99 -20.76
CA PRO A 132 -13.83 -67.80 -20.58
C PRO A 132 -14.03 -67.47 -19.09
N GLU A 133 -13.81 -66.20 -18.74
CA GLU A 133 -14.00 -65.66 -17.39
C GLU A 133 -15.14 -64.62 -17.37
N LEU A 134 -16.02 -64.72 -16.37
CA LEU A 134 -17.06 -63.74 -16.09
C LEU A 134 -16.80 -63.05 -14.76
N ARG A 135 -16.82 -61.72 -14.77
CA ARG A 135 -16.69 -60.89 -13.56
C ARG A 135 -17.93 -60.04 -13.36
N SER A 136 -18.52 -60.12 -12.17
CA SER A 136 -19.67 -59.30 -11.77
C SER A 136 -19.47 -58.73 -10.36
N THR A 137 -20.31 -57.79 -9.96
CA THR A 137 -20.21 -57.13 -8.64
C THR A 137 -20.54 -58.06 -7.48
N THR A 138 -21.21 -59.18 -7.75
CA THR A 138 -21.63 -60.23 -6.80
C THR A 138 -20.64 -61.39 -6.71
N GLY A 139 -19.63 -61.43 -7.59
CA GLY A 139 -18.64 -62.51 -7.69
C GLY A 139 -18.17 -62.74 -9.12
N GLY A 140 -17.20 -63.63 -9.32
CA GLY A 140 -16.75 -64.05 -10.64
C GLY A 140 -16.62 -65.56 -10.77
N VAL A 141 -16.75 -66.06 -12.00
CA VAL A 141 -16.55 -67.46 -12.34
C VAL A 141 -15.65 -67.60 -13.57
N VAL A 142 -14.83 -68.64 -13.60
CA VAL A 142 -14.02 -69.02 -14.75
C VAL A 142 -14.38 -70.44 -15.18
N PHE A 143 -14.48 -70.67 -16.49
CA PHE A 143 -14.48 -72.00 -17.10
C PHE A 143 -13.14 -72.21 -17.78
N SER A 144 -12.61 -73.43 -17.83
CA SER A 144 -11.28 -73.71 -18.38
C SER A 144 -11.18 -75.15 -18.88
N ALA A 145 -10.80 -75.32 -20.15
CA ALA A 145 -10.56 -76.63 -20.75
C ALA A 145 -9.44 -77.40 -20.01
N ASP A 146 -8.37 -76.70 -19.62
CA ASP A 146 -7.24 -77.29 -18.89
C ASP A 146 -7.68 -77.81 -17.51
N ARG A 147 -8.43 -76.99 -16.76
CA ARG A 147 -8.94 -77.40 -15.44
C ARG A 147 -9.96 -78.53 -15.57
N THR A 148 -10.79 -78.53 -16.61
CA THR A 148 -11.70 -79.65 -16.86
C THR A 148 -10.91 -80.93 -17.13
N ARG A 149 -9.90 -80.89 -18.02
CA ARG A 149 -9.02 -82.05 -18.30
C ARG A 149 -8.35 -82.58 -17.04
N ALA A 150 -7.78 -81.70 -16.22
CA ALA A 150 -7.16 -82.08 -14.96
C ALA A 150 -8.17 -82.72 -13.99
N THR A 151 -9.39 -82.19 -13.93
CA THR A 151 -10.44 -82.70 -13.04
C THR A 151 -10.94 -84.08 -13.49
N VAL A 152 -11.20 -84.27 -14.79
CA VAL A 152 -11.73 -85.56 -15.30
C VAL A 152 -10.66 -86.66 -15.36
N ALA A 153 -9.37 -86.31 -15.41
CA ALA A 153 -8.28 -87.29 -15.25
C ALA A 153 -8.33 -88.04 -13.90
N GLY A 154 -8.93 -87.42 -12.88
CA GLY A 154 -9.20 -88.05 -11.58
C GLY A 154 -10.46 -88.92 -11.53
N VAL A 155 -11.17 -89.11 -12.64
CA VAL A 155 -12.41 -89.89 -12.73
C VAL A 155 -12.19 -91.11 -13.65
N PRO A 156 -11.85 -92.29 -13.10
CA PRO A 156 -11.46 -93.45 -13.91
C PRO A 156 -12.47 -93.85 -15.00
N ALA A 157 -13.78 -93.70 -14.71
CA ALA A 157 -14.86 -94.02 -15.64
C ALA A 157 -14.86 -93.20 -16.94
N LEU A 158 -14.18 -92.05 -16.97
CA LEU A 158 -14.11 -91.16 -18.13
C LEU A 158 -12.83 -91.34 -18.97
N THR A 159 -11.85 -92.11 -18.48
CA THR A 159 -10.51 -92.25 -19.11
C THR A 159 -10.61 -92.66 -20.58
N ASP A 160 -11.37 -93.72 -20.87
CA ASP A 160 -11.54 -94.23 -22.23
C ASP A 160 -12.26 -93.23 -23.13
N GLU A 161 -13.21 -92.48 -22.59
CA GLU A 161 -14.00 -91.51 -23.35
C GLU A 161 -13.19 -90.26 -23.69
N VAL A 162 -12.39 -89.76 -22.76
CA VAL A 162 -11.46 -88.65 -23.01
C VAL A 162 -10.40 -89.05 -24.04
N ALA A 163 -9.87 -90.28 -23.95
CA ALA A 163 -8.90 -90.80 -24.91
C ALA A 163 -9.51 -90.94 -26.32
N ARG A 164 -10.74 -91.48 -26.43
CA ARG A 164 -11.48 -91.57 -27.70
C ARG A 164 -11.69 -90.21 -28.37
N ARG A 165 -11.84 -89.14 -27.58
CA ARG A 165 -12.04 -87.77 -28.06
C ARG A 165 -10.74 -86.98 -28.25
N GLY A 166 -9.57 -87.63 -28.21
CA GLY A 166 -8.28 -86.98 -28.41
C GLY A 166 -7.98 -85.90 -27.35
N GLY A 167 -8.52 -86.05 -26.14
CA GLY A 167 -8.37 -85.08 -25.06
C GLY A 167 -9.36 -83.92 -25.06
N ALA A 168 -10.29 -83.85 -26.01
CA ALA A 168 -11.32 -82.81 -26.03
C ALA A 168 -12.37 -83.03 -24.92
N VAL A 169 -12.65 -81.97 -24.15
CA VAL A 169 -13.54 -81.96 -22.98
C VAL A 169 -14.58 -80.82 -23.10
N PRO A 170 -15.75 -80.94 -22.45
CA PRO A 170 -16.70 -79.84 -22.39
C PRO A 170 -16.23 -78.77 -21.38
N VAL A 171 -16.07 -77.54 -21.85
CA VAL A 171 -15.49 -76.40 -21.12
C VAL A 171 -16.53 -75.75 -20.21
N LEU A 172 -17.76 -75.56 -20.67
CA LEU A 172 -18.78 -74.74 -19.97
C LEU A 172 -19.57 -75.52 -18.93
N ARG A 173 -18.99 -76.58 -18.36
CA ARG A 173 -19.69 -77.50 -17.44
C ARG A 173 -19.24 -77.41 -16.02
N LEU A 174 -17.97 -77.07 -15.84
CA LEU A 174 -17.35 -76.96 -14.54
C LEU A 174 -16.98 -75.49 -14.32
N PRO A 175 -17.79 -74.70 -13.60
CA PRO A 175 -17.40 -73.35 -13.21
C PRO A 175 -16.46 -73.40 -12.00
N TRP A 176 -15.45 -72.54 -11.93
CA TRP A 176 -14.61 -72.29 -10.74
C TRP A 176 -14.76 -70.84 -10.27
N PRO A 177 -14.61 -70.53 -8.96
CA PRO A 177 -14.58 -69.15 -8.50
C PRO A 177 -13.39 -68.37 -9.10
N ALA A 178 -13.64 -67.16 -9.59
CA ALA A 178 -12.58 -66.22 -9.96
C ALA A 178 -12.22 -65.34 -8.74
N LEU A 179 -10.94 -65.03 -8.53
CA LEU A 179 -10.47 -64.25 -7.38
C LEU A 179 -11.09 -62.83 -7.41
N GLY A 180 -11.81 -62.48 -6.33
CA GLY A 180 -12.85 -61.45 -6.30
C GLY A 180 -12.39 -59.99 -6.28
N VAL A 181 -13.21 -59.12 -6.87
CA VAL A 181 -13.08 -57.66 -6.80
C VAL A 181 -13.62 -57.16 -5.46
N ARG A 182 -12.76 -56.58 -4.62
CA ARG A 182 -13.18 -55.80 -3.43
C ARG A 182 -13.48 -54.37 -3.85
N ARG A 183 -14.67 -53.84 -3.52
CA ARG A 183 -14.93 -52.39 -3.57
C ARG A 183 -14.23 -51.73 -2.39
N VAL A 184 -13.47 -50.69 -2.69
CA VAL A 184 -12.76 -49.84 -1.72
C VAL A 184 -13.56 -48.55 -1.60
N GLY A 185 -13.98 -48.18 -0.39
CA GLY A 185 -14.67 -46.92 -0.12
C GLY A 185 -13.71 -45.72 -0.22
N THR A 186 -14.23 -44.50 -0.32
CA THR A 186 -13.42 -43.28 -0.45
C THR A 186 -12.47 -43.08 0.74
N ALA A 187 -12.91 -43.36 1.96
CA ALA A 187 -12.05 -43.38 3.15
C ALA A 187 -10.90 -44.41 3.06
N GLU A 188 -11.16 -45.62 2.54
CA GLU A 188 -10.11 -46.63 2.32
C GLU A 188 -9.14 -46.20 1.20
N VAL A 189 -9.60 -45.44 0.19
CA VAL A 189 -8.73 -44.84 -0.84
C VAL A 189 -7.82 -43.78 -0.23
N VAL A 190 -8.35 -42.87 0.61
CA VAL A 190 -7.54 -41.84 1.30
C VAL A 190 -6.43 -42.51 2.12
N GLU A 191 -6.77 -43.55 2.88
CA GLU A 191 -5.79 -44.26 3.69
C GLU A 191 -4.76 -45.00 2.83
N ALA A 192 -5.16 -45.59 1.70
CA ALA A 192 -4.26 -46.28 0.79
C ALA A 192 -3.28 -45.34 0.08
N VAL A 193 -3.62 -44.07 -0.11
CA VAL A 193 -2.74 -43.07 -0.75
C VAL A 193 -1.91 -42.28 0.26
N ARG A 194 -2.16 -42.42 1.56
CA ARG A 194 -1.35 -41.82 2.62
C ARG A 194 0.08 -42.35 2.54
N GLY A 195 1.06 -41.44 2.49
CA GLY A 195 2.49 -41.80 2.40
C GLY A 195 2.96 -42.32 1.04
N VAL A 196 2.11 -42.28 0.01
CA VAL A 196 2.50 -42.69 -1.34
C VAL A 196 3.20 -41.53 -2.06
N ALA A 197 4.45 -41.74 -2.47
CA ALA A 197 5.17 -40.80 -3.33
C ALA A 197 4.81 -41.02 -4.80
N ARG A 198 4.12 -40.06 -5.42
CA ARG A 198 3.77 -40.05 -6.86
C ARG A 198 3.99 -38.67 -7.47
N PRO A 199 4.24 -38.58 -8.79
CA PRO A 199 4.31 -37.30 -9.48
C PRO A 199 3.02 -36.48 -9.35
N PRO A 200 3.08 -35.14 -9.30
CA PRO A 200 1.91 -34.26 -9.18
C PRO A 200 0.79 -34.54 -10.19
N ALA A 201 1.12 -34.84 -11.44
CA ALA A 201 0.14 -35.16 -12.48
C ALA A 201 -0.67 -36.44 -12.18
N TRP A 202 -0.16 -37.36 -11.34
CA TRP A 202 -0.93 -38.51 -10.88
C TRP A 202 -1.98 -38.09 -9.85
N TRP A 203 -1.61 -37.21 -8.91
CA TRP A 203 -2.52 -36.62 -7.93
C TRP A 203 -3.64 -35.84 -8.60
N ALA A 204 -3.32 -35.05 -9.64
CA ALA A 204 -4.32 -34.35 -10.44
C ALA A 204 -5.41 -35.28 -11.01
N ARG A 205 -5.02 -36.46 -11.51
CA ARG A 205 -5.98 -37.46 -12.00
C ARG A 205 -6.81 -38.08 -10.89
N LEU A 206 -6.20 -38.33 -9.72
CA LEU A 206 -6.92 -38.82 -8.55
C LEU A 206 -7.96 -37.80 -8.07
N TYR A 207 -7.57 -36.53 -7.91
CA TYR A 207 -8.47 -35.47 -7.51
C TYR A 207 -9.61 -35.29 -8.52
N ALA A 208 -9.30 -35.30 -9.81
CA ALA A 208 -10.33 -35.22 -10.84
C ALA A 208 -11.31 -36.41 -10.79
N ALA A 209 -10.84 -37.61 -10.46
CA ALA A 209 -11.69 -38.79 -10.30
C ALA A 209 -12.57 -38.73 -9.02
N LEU A 210 -12.14 -37.99 -8.01
CA LEU A 210 -12.83 -37.81 -6.72
C LEU A 210 -13.70 -36.54 -6.67
N ASP A 211 -13.79 -35.76 -7.75
CA ASP A 211 -14.57 -34.50 -7.79
C ASP A 211 -16.08 -34.71 -7.49
N GLY A 212 -16.61 -35.92 -7.57
CA GLY A 212 -18.00 -36.23 -7.23
C GLY A 212 -18.22 -36.85 -5.84
N ALA A 213 -17.18 -37.03 -5.03
CA ALA A 213 -17.24 -37.75 -3.76
C ALA A 213 -17.57 -36.84 -2.55
N GLU A 214 -18.10 -37.45 -1.50
CA GLU A 214 -18.51 -36.78 -0.25
C GLU A 214 -17.32 -36.16 0.49
N ARG A 215 -17.53 -34.94 1.02
CA ARG A 215 -16.46 -34.11 1.61
C ARG A 215 -15.84 -34.74 2.86
N GLU A 216 -16.66 -35.28 3.77
CA GLU A 216 -16.17 -35.75 5.07
C GLU A 216 -15.17 -36.91 4.95
N GLU A 217 -15.31 -37.75 3.92
CA GLU A 217 -14.43 -38.90 3.70
C GLU A 217 -13.08 -38.53 3.06
N LEU A 218 -12.91 -37.28 2.61
CA LEU A 218 -11.75 -36.80 1.85
C LEU A 218 -10.88 -35.78 2.59
N ALA A 219 -11.17 -35.45 3.85
CA ALA A 219 -10.46 -34.41 4.59
C ALA A 219 -8.95 -34.66 4.74
N GLY A 220 -8.53 -35.93 4.81
CA GLY A 220 -7.14 -36.36 4.95
C GLY A 220 -6.41 -36.62 3.63
N LEU A 221 -6.94 -36.14 2.50
CA LEU A 221 -6.35 -36.37 1.19
C LEU A 221 -5.01 -35.64 1.06
N PRO A 222 -3.88 -36.34 0.87
CA PRO A 222 -2.58 -35.69 0.78
C PRO A 222 -2.51 -34.75 -0.43
N VAL A 223 -1.80 -33.62 -0.29
CA VAL A 223 -1.58 -32.66 -1.38
C VAL A 223 -0.08 -32.42 -1.61
N PRO A 224 0.47 -32.74 -2.79
CA PRO A 224 1.86 -32.43 -3.11
C PRO A 224 2.03 -30.90 -3.18
N LEU A 225 3.06 -30.40 -2.51
CA LEU A 225 3.39 -28.99 -2.47
C LEU A 225 4.52 -28.69 -3.46
N ALA A 226 4.59 -27.43 -3.91
CA ALA A 226 5.57 -26.97 -4.90
C ALA A 226 7.03 -27.07 -4.41
N ASP A 227 7.23 -27.05 -3.08
CA ASP A 227 8.55 -27.20 -2.44
C ASP A 227 8.96 -28.67 -2.23
N GLY A 228 8.19 -29.62 -2.77
CA GLY A 228 8.44 -31.06 -2.65
C GLY A 228 7.91 -31.70 -1.36
N ARG A 229 7.40 -30.91 -0.40
CA ARG A 229 6.68 -31.45 0.76
C ARG A 229 5.31 -31.99 0.35
N THR A 230 4.62 -32.63 1.28
CA THR A 230 3.23 -33.09 1.08
C THR A 230 2.40 -32.69 2.28
N ALA A 231 1.35 -31.90 2.05
CA ALA A 231 0.37 -31.58 3.08
C ALA A 231 -0.48 -32.81 3.39
N HIS A 232 -0.86 -32.98 4.66
CA HIS A 232 -1.66 -34.12 5.12
C HIS A 232 -3.16 -33.98 4.83
N GLY A 233 -3.58 -32.86 4.25
CA GLY A 233 -4.96 -32.58 3.87
C GLY A 233 -5.03 -31.29 3.03
N PRO A 234 -6.14 -31.05 2.31
CA PRO A 234 -6.31 -29.84 1.49
C PRO A 234 -6.56 -28.57 2.30
N ALA A 235 -7.05 -28.70 3.54
CA ALA A 235 -7.34 -27.57 4.40
C ALA A 235 -6.06 -26.76 4.69
N GLY A 236 -6.09 -25.46 4.39
CA GLY A 236 -4.94 -24.57 4.56
C GLY A 236 -3.88 -24.68 3.47
N VAL A 237 -4.15 -25.41 2.38
CA VAL A 237 -3.31 -25.41 1.17
C VAL A 237 -3.71 -24.23 0.28
N LEU A 238 -2.71 -23.55 -0.27
CA LEU A 238 -2.85 -22.48 -1.26
C LEU A 238 -2.80 -23.07 -2.67
N LEU A 239 -3.74 -22.67 -3.53
CA LEU A 239 -3.85 -23.13 -4.91
C LEU A 239 -3.32 -22.02 -5.82
N PRO A 240 -2.16 -22.21 -6.48
CA PRO A 240 -1.56 -21.16 -7.29
C PRO A 240 -2.49 -20.73 -8.43
N ASP A 241 -2.70 -19.43 -8.57
CA ASP A 241 -3.33 -18.84 -9.75
C ASP A 241 -2.32 -18.65 -10.89
N GLU A 242 -2.87 -18.39 -12.09
CA GLU A 242 -2.08 -18.07 -13.27
C GLU A 242 -1.30 -16.75 -13.02
N GLY A 243 0.03 -16.80 -13.12
CA GLY A 243 0.92 -15.66 -12.86
C GLY A 243 1.66 -15.68 -11.52
N LEU A 244 1.32 -16.57 -10.58
CA LEU A 244 2.09 -16.70 -9.33
C LEU A 244 3.46 -17.36 -9.62
N PRO A 245 4.60 -16.81 -9.16
CA PRO A 245 5.95 -17.32 -9.45
C PRO A 245 6.32 -18.52 -8.55
N VAL A 246 5.52 -19.59 -8.63
CA VAL A 246 5.55 -20.75 -7.71
C VAL A 246 6.95 -21.32 -7.48
N SER A 247 7.80 -21.39 -8.51
CA SER A 247 9.16 -21.95 -8.40
C SER A 247 10.11 -21.13 -7.52
N ARG A 248 9.78 -19.87 -7.22
CA ARG A 248 10.60 -18.97 -6.38
C ARG A 248 10.08 -18.85 -4.95
N LEU A 249 8.85 -19.29 -4.66
CA LEU A 249 8.22 -19.06 -3.35
C LEU A 249 8.54 -20.12 -2.28
N GLY A 250 9.37 -21.11 -2.60
CA GLY A 250 9.80 -22.15 -1.65
C GLY A 250 10.34 -21.61 -0.31
N PRO A 251 11.21 -20.58 -0.30
CA PRO A 251 11.75 -19.97 0.93
C PRO A 251 10.71 -19.40 1.88
N LEU A 252 9.50 -19.03 1.41
CA LEU A 252 8.42 -18.54 2.27
C LEU A 252 7.76 -19.65 3.10
N GLY A 253 8.06 -20.93 2.82
CA GLY A 253 7.53 -22.07 3.58
C GLY A 253 6.02 -22.29 3.45
N LEU A 254 5.37 -21.62 2.50
CA LEU A 254 3.93 -21.67 2.27
C LEU A 254 3.47 -23.08 1.85
N ARG A 255 2.25 -23.46 2.25
CA ARG A 255 1.62 -24.71 1.80
C ARG A 255 1.02 -24.55 0.40
N LEU A 256 1.85 -24.22 -0.58
CA LEU A 256 1.43 -23.98 -1.96
C LEU A 256 1.37 -25.30 -2.74
N ALA A 257 0.21 -25.66 -3.28
CA ALA A 257 0.04 -26.87 -4.07
C ALA A 257 0.91 -26.84 -5.33
N ASP A 258 1.44 -28.00 -5.71
CA ASP A 258 2.16 -28.14 -6.97
C ASP A 258 1.23 -27.81 -8.16
N PRO A 259 1.61 -26.90 -9.07
CA PRO A 259 0.78 -26.49 -10.20
C PRO A 259 0.28 -27.66 -11.06
N ALA A 260 1.11 -28.70 -11.25
CA ALA A 260 0.74 -29.87 -12.04
C ALA A 260 -0.25 -30.80 -11.32
N ALA A 261 -0.39 -30.69 -9.98
CA ALA A 261 -1.42 -31.41 -9.22
C ALA A 261 -2.80 -30.74 -9.32
N VAL A 262 -2.85 -29.45 -9.61
CA VAL A 262 -4.09 -28.64 -9.60
C VAL A 262 -4.50 -28.12 -10.98
N ALA A 263 -3.70 -28.37 -12.01
CA ALA A 263 -3.95 -27.89 -13.37
C ALA A 263 -5.34 -28.24 -13.93
N PRO A 264 -5.92 -29.45 -13.73
CA PRO A 264 -7.27 -29.73 -14.18
C PRO A 264 -8.33 -29.03 -13.31
N ALA A 265 -9.29 -28.35 -13.93
CA ALA A 265 -10.39 -27.68 -13.21
C ALA A 265 -11.15 -28.59 -12.21
N PRO A 266 -11.41 -29.89 -12.48
CA PRO A 266 -12.02 -30.79 -11.48
C PRO A 266 -11.15 -31.02 -10.25
N ALA A 267 -9.82 -31.08 -10.40
CA ALA A 267 -8.90 -31.25 -9.28
C ALA A 267 -8.93 -30.00 -8.38
N ARG A 268 -8.88 -28.82 -8.99
CA ARG A 268 -8.96 -27.54 -8.29
C ARG A 268 -10.27 -27.39 -7.52
N ARG A 269 -11.42 -27.62 -8.17
CA ARG A 269 -12.74 -27.56 -7.53
C ARG A 269 -12.85 -28.50 -6.33
N LEU A 270 -12.34 -29.72 -6.45
CA LEU A 270 -12.33 -30.66 -5.31
C LEU A 270 -11.55 -30.06 -4.14
N LEU A 271 -10.30 -29.65 -4.36
CA LEU A 271 -9.45 -29.13 -3.28
C LEU A 271 -10.04 -27.87 -2.63
N GLU A 272 -10.64 -26.97 -3.41
CA GLU A 272 -11.36 -25.80 -2.90
C GLU A 272 -12.53 -26.20 -1.99
N ARG A 273 -13.37 -27.17 -2.41
CA ARG A 273 -14.45 -27.70 -1.56
C ARG A 273 -13.92 -28.35 -0.28
N LEU A 274 -12.72 -28.92 -0.31
CA LEU A 274 -12.06 -29.54 0.84
C LEU A 274 -11.33 -28.52 1.74
N GLY A 275 -11.31 -27.24 1.40
CA GLY A 275 -10.77 -26.16 2.23
C GLY A 275 -9.43 -25.58 1.79
N ALA A 276 -8.96 -25.92 0.59
CA ALA A 276 -7.86 -25.19 -0.05
C ALA A 276 -8.36 -23.82 -0.56
N ARG A 277 -7.48 -22.83 -0.66
CA ARG A 277 -7.82 -21.46 -1.07
C ARG A 277 -7.04 -21.04 -2.32
N PRO A 278 -7.64 -20.31 -3.28
CA PRO A 278 -6.89 -19.65 -4.35
C PRO A 278 -5.79 -18.75 -3.79
N ALA A 279 -4.66 -18.66 -4.50
CA ALA A 279 -3.52 -17.83 -4.15
C ALA A 279 -3.04 -17.03 -5.35
N THR A 280 -3.40 -15.74 -5.37
CA THR A 280 -2.79 -14.72 -6.21
C THR A 280 -1.58 -14.11 -5.51
N ALA A 281 -0.71 -13.42 -6.25
CA ALA A 281 0.45 -12.75 -5.65
C ALA A 281 0.03 -11.73 -4.56
N ALA A 282 -0.98 -10.91 -4.84
CA ALA A 282 -1.54 -9.97 -3.88
C ALA A 282 -2.15 -10.66 -2.64
N ALA A 283 -2.82 -11.80 -2.81
CA ALA A 283 -3.40 -12.55 -1.67
C ALA A 283 -2.32 -13.15 -0.76
N VAL A 284 -1.16 -13.53 -1.31
CA VAL A 284 -0.02 -14.01 -0.53
C VAL A 284 0.67 -12.84 0.18
N LEU A 285 0.84 -11.67 -0.46
CA LEU A 285 1.36 -10.47 0.21
C LEU A 285 0.44 -9.99 1.34
N ALA A 286 -0.87 -10.17 1.20
CA ALA A 286 -1.85 -9.83 2.23
C ALA A 286 -1.89 -10.85 3.39
N ASP A 287 -1.13 -11.96 3.32
CA ASP A 287 -1.08 -12.95 4.38
C ASP A 287 -0.29 -12.41 5.59
N PRO A 288 -0.86 -12.38 6.81
CA PRO A 288 -0.19 -11.86 7.99
C PRO A 288 1.13 -12.58 8.33
N GLU A 289 1.26 -13.87 8.01
CA GLU A 289 2.51 -14.61 8.26
C GLU A 289 3.63 -14.14 7.32
N VAL A 290 3.30 -13.82 6.06
CA VAL A 290 4.25 -13.26 5.08
C VAL A 290 4.68 -11.86 5.51
N ARG A 291 3.71 -11.01 5.90
CA ARG A 291 3.99 -9.68 6.40
C ARG A 291 4.92 -9.70 7.61
N ALA A 292 4.58 -10.49 8.65
CA ALA A 292 5.41 -10.59 9.85
C ALA A 292 6.83 -11.11 9.55
N ALA A 293 6.97 -12.04 8.59
CA ALA A 293 8.28 -12.56 8.18
C ALA A 293 9.13 -11.51 7.47
N VAL A 294 8.52 -10.57 6.74
CA VAL A 294 9.23 -9.45 6.11
C VAL A 294 9.61 -8.40 7.16
N GLU A 295 8.66 -7.98 8.00
CA GLU A 295 8.86 -6.97 9.06
C GLU A 295 9.96 -7.38 10.07
N THR A 296 10.20 -8.67 10.26
CA THR A 296 11.23 -9.19 11.17
C THR A 296 12.46 -9.75 10.46
N SER A 297 12.57 -9.54 9.14
CA SER A 297 13.63 -10.18 8.33
C SER A 297 15.03 -9.66 8.64
N VAL A 298 15.18 -8.38 9.01
CA VAL A 298 16.46 -7.81 9.45
C VAL A 298 16.83 -8.31 10.86
N ASP A 299 15.90 -8.20 11.83
CA ASP A 299 16.09 -8.70 13.20
C ASP A 299 16.50 -10.18 13.23
N ALA A 300 15.85 -11.00 12.38
CA ALA A 300 16.15 -12.42 12.29
C ALA A 300 17.59 -12.72 11.80
N LEU A 301 18.22 -11.81 11.05
CA LEU A 301 19.61 -11.94 10.62
C LEU A 301 20.57 -11.63 11.77
N GLU A 302 20.24 -10.66 12.61
CA GLU A 302 21.04 -10.27 13.78
C GLU A 302 21.01 -11.32 14.89
N ASP A 303 19.84 -11.93 15.14
CA ASP A 303 19.61 -12.91 16.21
C ASP A 303 20.17 -14.32 15.89
N GLY A 304 20.81 -14.49 14.74
CA GLY A 304 21.33 -15.77 14.27
C GLY A 304 20.30 -16.51 13.44
N TRP A 305 20.23 -16.14 12.16
CA TRP A 305 19.37 -16.73 11.15
C TRP A 305 19.40 -18.26 11.18
N ASP A 306 18.23 -18.88 10.97
CA ASP A 306 18.11 -20.33 10.83
C ASP A 306 19.07 -20.82 9.74
N ALA A 307 20.10 -21.58 10.12
CA ALA A 307 21.17 -22.01 9.20
C ALA A 307 20.65 -22.83 8.00
N ASP A 308 19.43 -23.35 8.09
CA ASP A 308 18.76 -24.09 7.02
C ASP A 308 18.00 -23.18 6.02
N ARG A 309 17.95 -21.85 6.24
CA ARG A 309 17.31 -20.86 5.36
C ARG A 309 18.34 -19.93 4.73
N ASP A 310 18.18 -19.63 3.45
CA ASP A 310 18.99 -18.64 2.73
C ASP A 310 18.24 -17.29 2.69
N PRO A 311 18.75 -16.23 3.33
CA PRO A 311 18.11 -14.91 3.32
C PRO A 311 18.01 -14.31 1.92
N ALA A 312 18.99 -14.55 1.04
CA ALA A 312 18.96 -14.06 -0.34
C ALA A 312 17.83 -14.73 -1.13
N ALA A 313 17.60 -16.02 -0.89
CA ALA A 313 16.48 -16.75 -1.49
C ALA A 313 15.12 -16.24 -0.95
N PHE A 314 15.03 -15.88 0.34
CA PHE A 314 13.83 -15.25 0.91
C PHE A 314 13.55 -13.89 0.25
N ALA A 315 14.56 -13.03 0.13
CA ALA A 315 14.44 -11.75 -0.56
C ALA A 315 14.00 -11.90 -2.03
N ASP A 316 14.61 -12.81 -2.80
CA ASP A 316 14.20 -13.09 -4.19
C ASP A 316 12.74 -13.60 -4.27
N ALA A 317 12.31 -14.41 -3.30
CA ALA A 317 10.93 -14.89 -3.24
C ALA A 317 9.93 -13.73 -3.05
N VAL A 318 10.23 -12.79 -2.13
CA VAL A 318 9.39 -11.62 -1.88
C VAL A 318 9.43 -10.66 -3.08
N LEU A 319 10.60 -10.37 -3.64
CA LEU A 319 10.73 -9.51 -4.83
C LEU A 319 9.99 -10.08 -6.05
N ALA A 320 10.05 -11.40 -6.27
CA ALA A 320 9.27 -12.05 -7.32
C ALA A 320 7.76 -11.94 -7.07
N LEU A 321 7.34 -12.03 -5.80
CA LEU A 321 5.94 -11.88 -5.41
C LEU A 321 5.44 -10.45 -5.64
N VAL A 322 6.24 -9.45 -5.27
CA VAL A 322 5.97 -8.02 -5.49
C VAL A 322 5.92 -7.72 -6.98
N ALA A 323 6.88 -8.21 -7.77
CA ALA A 323 6.86 -8.06 -9.24
C ALA A 323 5.59 -8.67 -9.88
N ALA A 324 5.10 -9.79 -9.36
CA ALA A 324 3.88 -10.44 -9.84
C ALA A 324 2.59 -9.74 -9.38
N ALA A 325 2.60 -9.11 -8.20
CA ALA A 325 1.46 -8.37 -7.67
C ALA A 325 1.36 -6.94 -8.21
N GLY A 326 2.50 -6.31 -8.52
CA GLY A 326 2.61 -4.94 -9.01
C GLY A 326 2.03 -3.87 -8.09
N PRO A 327 2.26 -3.89 -6.75
CA PRO A 327 1.81 -2.80 -5.90
C PRO A 327 2.55 -1.51 -6.27
N THR A 328 1.87 -0.39 -6.14
CA THR A 328 2.51 0.91 -6.33
C THR A 328 3.47 1.21 -5.17
N PRO A 329 4.59 1.91 -5.40
CA PRO A 329 5.49 2.32 -4.32
C PRO A 329 4.75 3.05 -3.20
N GLY A 330 4.94 2.58 -1.95
CA GLY A 330 4.26 3.11 -0.77
C GLY A 330 2.85 2.54 -0.51
N GLU A 331 2.29 1.69 -1.38
CA GLU A 331 0.99 1.03 -1.13
C GLU A 331 1.04 0.03 0.03
N LEU A 332 2.18 -0.65 0.18
CA LEU A 332 2.45 -1.61 1.25
C LEU A 332 3.73 -1.18 2.00
N PRO A 333 3.66 -0.17 2.89
CA PRO A 333 4.85 0.42 3.52
C PRO A 333 5.74 -0.56 4.28
N TRP A 334 5.14 -1.61 4.86
CA TRP A 334 5.87 -2.66 5.60
C TRP A 334 6.85 -3.47 4.75
N LEU A 335 6.77 -3.40 3.41
CA LEU A 335 7.77 -4.02 2.53
C LEU A 335 9.15 -3.35 2.64
N ALA A 336 9.22 -2.11 3.13
CA ALA A 336 10.46 -1.39 3.40
C ALA A 336 11.38 -2.11 4.38
N GLU A 337 10.82 -2.97 5.25
CA GLU A 337 11.54 -3.76 6.23
C GLU A 337 12.19 -5.03 5.64
N LEU A 338 12.00 -5.30 4.35
CA LEU A 338 12.61 -6.46 3.70
C LEU A 338 14.14 -6.33 3.74
N ALA A 339 14.79 -7.28 4.40
CA ALA A 339 16.25 -7.37 4.41
C ALA A 339 16.78 -7.65 2.99
N LEU A 340 17.58 -6.71 2.49
CA LEU A 340 18.29 -6.81 1.22
C LEU A 340 19.80 -6.65 1.46
N PRO A 341 20.63 -7.24 0.59
CA PRO A 341 22.08 -7.14 0.74
C PRO A 341 22.57 -5.72 0.40
N ASP A 342 23.44 -5.20 1.26
CA ASP A 342 24.14 -3.92 1.07
C ASP A 342 25.44 -4.15 0.29
N ALA A 343 25.79 -3.23 -0.60
CA ALA A 343 27.02 -3.20 -1.39
C ALA A 343 28.29 -3.12 -0.52
N ASP A 344 28.23 -2.51 0.66
CA ASP A 344 29.34 -2.50 1.63
C ASP A 344 29.45 -3.81 2.44
N GLY A 345 28.51 -4.74 2.20
CA GLY A 345 28.40 -6.03 2.84
C GLY A 345 27.45 -6.00 4.04
N GLY A 346 26.81 -7.15 4.30
CA GLY A 346 25.78 -7.26 5.32
C GLY A 346 24.38 -7.15 4.72
N TRP A 347 23.43 -6.72 5.55
CA TRP A 347 22.01 -6.64 5.22
C TRP A 347 21.41 -5.39 5.84
N ALA A 348 20.51 -4.74 5.13
CA ALA A 348 19.78 -3.57 5.60
C ALA A 348 18.31 -3.66 5.13
N PRO A 349 17.39 -2.93 5.80
CA PRO A 349 16.03 -2.77 5.30
C PRO A 349 16.03 -2.19 3.88
N ALA A 350 15.16 -2.69 3.01
CA ALA A 350 14.99 -2.17 1.65
C ALA A 350 14.74 -0.66 1.62
N GLY A 351 13.98 -0.13 2.59
CA GLY A 351 13.68 1.29 2.76
C GLY A 351 14.87 2.18 3.13
N GLU A 352 16.01 1.60 3.47
CA GLU A 352 17.25 2.31 3.83
C GLU A 352 18.34 2.16 2.77
N LEU A 353 18.05 1.41 1.70
CA LEU A 353 19.00 1.16 0.61
C LEU A 353 18.70 2.05 -0.59
N VAL A 354 19.74 2.70 -1.08
CA VAL A 354 19.69 3.52 -2.29
C VAL A 354 19.94 2.65 -3.52
N LEU A 355 19.14 2.87 -4.57
CA LEU A 355 19.30 2.25 -5.86
C LEU A 355 20.59 2.77 -6.55
N PRO A 356 21.57 1.90 -6.85
CA PRO A 356 22.83 2.31 -7.46
C PRO A 356 22.62 3.01 -8.80
N GLY A 357 23.29 4.14 -8.98
CA GLY A 357 23.23 4.93 -10.23
C GLY A 357 21.93 5.72 -10.43
N SER A 358 21.03 5.76 -9.44
CA SER A 358 19.91 6.70 -9.43
C SER A 358 20.39 8.15 -9.33
N ALA A 359 19.56 9.10 -9.75
CA ALA A 359 19.86 10.53 -9.57
C ALA A 359 19.95 10.89 -8.07
N PHE A 360 19.13 10.24 -7.24
CA PHE A 360 19.13 10.40 -5.79
C PHE A 360 20.48 9.98 -5.16
N ALA A 361 21.05 8.85 -5.57
CA ALA A 361 22.39 8.44 -5.12
C ALA A 361 23.46 9.51 -5.38
N GLY A 362 23.32 10.29 -6.46
CA GLY A 362 24.28 11.32 -6.83
C GLY A 362 24.22 12.59 -5.97
N VAL A 363 23.15 12.79 -5.18
CA VAL A 363 22.98 14.01 -4.37
C VAL A 363 23.27 13.83 -2.89
N LEU A 364 23.36 12.57 -2.44
CA LEU A 364 23.60 12.23 -1.04
C LEU A 364 25.09 12.33 -0.67
N VAL A 365 25.35 12.51 0.63
CA VAL A 365 26.67 12.31 1.21
C VAL A 365 27.10 10.85 1.00
N GLU A 366 28.33 10.65 0.56
CA GLU A 366 28.90 9.31 0.36
C GLU A 366 28.85 8.50 1.68
N GLY A 367 28.21 7.34 1.64
CA GLY A 367 27.99 6.49 2.82
C GLY A 367 26.94 7.02 3.81
N GLY A 368 26.14 8.03 3.44
CA GLY A 368 25.04 8.53 4.27
C GLY A 368 23.89 7.52 4.40
N LEU A 369 23.59 6.80 3.31
CA LEU A 369 22.66 5.68 3.27
C LEU A 369 23.35 4.45 2.67
N GLY A 370 22.86 3.26 3.04
CA GLY A 370 23.30 2.01 2.44
C GLY A 370 23.00 1.97 0.94
N THR A 371 23.75 1.18 0.18
CA THR A 371 23.56 1.07 -1.27
C THR A 371 23.18 -0.37 -1.61
N LEU A 372 22.12 -0.58 -2.38
CA LEU A 372 21.71 -1.94 -2.75
C LEU A 372 22.85 -2.66 -3.49
N ASP A 373 23.19 -3.88 -3.07
CA ASP A 373 24.19 -4.70 -3.76
C ASP A 373 23.78 -4.94 -5.23
N ALA A 374 24.68 -4.61 -6.16
CA ALA A 374 24.47 -4.79 -7.60
C ALA A 374 24.24 -6.25 -8.02
N ALA A 375 24.53 -7.23 -7.15
CA ALA A 375 24.22 -8.63 -7.36
C ALA A 375 22.71 -8.94 -7.29
N VAL A 376 21.90 -8.05 -6.69
CA VAL A 376 20.43 -8.21 -6.63
C VAL A 376 19.83 -7.97 -8.01
N ALA A 377 19.58 -9.07 -8.73
CA ALA A 377 18.97 -9.06 -10.04
C ALA A 377 17.43 -9.09 -9.95
N ALA A 378 16.84 -7.94 -9.65
CA ALA A 378 15.39 -7.78 -9.52
C ALA A 378 14.81 -6.75 -10.50
N ASP A 379 13.49 -6.79 -10.66
CA ASP A 379 12.76 -5.80 -11.45
C ASP A 379 12.81 -4.41 -10.77
N PRO A 380 13.16 -3.32 -11.47
CA PRO A 380 13.28 -1.99 -10.85
C PRO A 380 11.98 -1.50 -10.20
N ASP A 381 10.81 -1.85 -10.74
CA ASP A 381 9.53 -1.44 -10.16
C ASP A 381 9.24 -2.26 -8.90
N ALA A 382 9.65 -3.52 -8.85
CA ALA A 382 9.59 -4.31 -7.62
C ALA A 382 10.53 -3.77 -6.53
N LEU A 383 11.74 -3.32 -6.89
CA LEU A 383 12.68 -2.68 -5.95
C LEU A 383 12.09 -1.40 -5.35
N ARG A 384 11.52 -0.52 -6.18
CA ARG A 384 10.81 0.68 -5.71
C ARG A 384 9.61 0.32 -4.83
N ALA A 385 8.87 -0.72 -5.21
CA ALA A 385 7.67 -1.14 -4.48
C ALA A 385 7.99 -1.72 -3.10
N VAL A 386 9.16 -2.35 -2.93
CA VAL A 386 9.67 -2.73 -1.60
C VAL A 386 10.38 -1.60 -0.86
N GLY A 387 10.46 -0.40 -1.44
CA GLY A 387 10.99 0.78 -0.75
C GLY A 387 12.45 1.13 -1.06
N VAL A 388 13.14 0.41 -1.94
CA VAL A 388 14.50 0.80 -2.37
C VAL A 388 14.46 2.20 -2.98
N LEU A 389 15.31 3.08 -2.46
CA LEU A 389 15.25 4.52 -2.69
C LEU A 389 15.89 4.89 -4.03
N ASP A 390 15.11 5.42 -4.96
CA ASP A 390 15.62 6.13 -6.15
C ASP A 390 15.26 7.62 -6.18
N GLY A 391 14.70 8.10 -5.07
CA GLY A 391 14.28 9.46 -4.76
C GLY A 391 13.97 9.62 -3.28
N PHE A 392 13.60 10.83 -2.87
CA PHE A 392 13.23 11.10 -1.48
C PHE A 392 11.94 10.37 -1.08
N ALA A 393 11.97 9.69 0.07
CA ALA A 393 10.82 8.99 0.63
C ALA A 393 9.92 9.92 1.45
N LEU A 394 8.62 9.63 1.45
CA LEU A 394 7.62 10.35 2.22
C LEU A 394 7.19 9.57 3.45
N VAL A 395 7.21 10.22 4.62
CA VAL A 395 6.65 9.69 5.88
C VAL A 395 5.33 10.39 6.16
N ARG A 396 4.36 9.66 6.69
CA ARG A 396 3.03 10.15 7.05
C ARG A 396 2.71 9.78 8.48
N ALA A 397 2.21 10.73 9.23
CA ALA A 397 1.84 10.56 10.63
C ALA A 397 0.58 11.36 10.99
N GLU A 398 -0.04 11.03 12.12
CA GLU A 398 -1.16 11.82 12.67
C GLU A 398 -0.68 12.84 13.72
N ASP A 399 0.54 12.64 14.25
CA ASP A 399 1.18 13.49 15.26
C ASP A 399 2.62 13.80 14.82
N PRO A 400 3.15 15.02 15.03
CA PRO A 400 4.54 15.34 14.76
C PRO A 400 5.54 14.43 15.48
N ASP A 401 5.23 13.96 16.68
CA ASP A 401 6.12 13.10 17.47
C ASP A 401 6.31 11.71 16.82
N ASP A 402 5.38 11.30 15.96
CA ASP A 402 5.44 10.05 15.19
C ASP A 402 6.17 10.23 13.84
N LEU A 403 6.62 11.44 13.48
CA LEU A 403 7.40 11.69 12.27
C LEU A 403 8.87 11.31 12.49
N ASP A 404 9.27 10.16 11.96
CA ASP A 404 10.66 9.72 11.92
C ASP A 404 11.43 10.43 10.78
N VAL A 405 11.68 11.73 10.96
CA VAL A 405 12.44 12.60 10.06
C VAL A 405 13.27 13.62 10.83
N ASP A 406 14.30 14.16 10.19
CA ASP A 406 15.17 15.16 10.80
C ASP A 406 14.42 16.46 11.13
N GLY A 407 14.67 16.98 12.33
CA GLY A 407 14.08 18.23 12.82
C GLY A 407 12.57 18.23 12.96
N ALA A 408 11.93 17.06 13.12
CA ALA A 408 10.48 16.97 13.37
C ALA A 408 10.05 17.77 14.61
N GLU A 409 10.79 17.63 15.72
CA GLU A 409 10.54 18.37 16.97
C GLU A 409 10.72 19.88 16.77
N ASP A 410 11.87 20.30 16.21
CA ASP A 410 12.17 21.71 15.92
C ASP A 410 11.13 22.35 14.98
N TRP A 411 10.63 21.59 14.00
CA TRP A 411 9.56 22.03 13.10
C TRP A 411 8.25 22.23 13.86
N ALA A 412 7.88 21.27 14.72
CA ALA A 412 6.66 21.34 15.52
C ALA A 412 6.70 22.55 16.46
N ASP A 413 7.83 22.79 17.13
CA ASP A 413 8.04 23.96 17.98
C ASP A 413 7.91 25.27 17.18
N ALA A 414 8.59 25.40 16.04
CA ALA A 414 8.50 26.57 15.17
C ALA A 414 7.08 26.82 14.63
N VAL A 415 6.28 25.76 14.46
CA VAL A 415 4.87 25.86 14.09
C VAL A 415 4.01 26.33 15.27
N LEU A 416 4.24 25.80 16.47
CA LEU A 416 3.50 26.16 17.68
C LEU A 416 3.77 27.60 18.10
N ASP A 417 5.00 28.11 17.92
CA ASP A 417 5.37 29.50 18.20
C ASP A 417 4.61 30.52 17.35
N ARG A 418 4.01 30.09 16.23
CA ARG A 418 3.18 30.95 15.37
C ARG A 418 1.71 31.01 15.82
N LEU A 419 1.32 30.16 16.76
CA LEU A 419 -0.02 30.18 17.33
C LEU A 419 -0.08 31.23 18.46
N PRO A 420 -1.27 31.78 18.75
CA PRO A 420 -1.44 32.68 19.89
C PRO A 420 -0.94 32.03 21.20
N PRO A 421 -0.28 32.76 22.12
CA PRO A 421 0.29 32.19 23.34
C PRO A 421 -0.74 31.48 24.24
N ASP A 422 -2.00 31.90 24.20
CA ASP A 422 -3.11 31.32 24.96
C ASP A 422 -3.94 30.31 24.15
N ALA A 423 -3.47 29.89 22.97
CA ALA A 423 -4.17 28.90 22.16
C ALA A 423 -4.13 27.51 22.85
N PRO A 424 -5.23 26.74 22.82
CA PRO A 424 -5.18 25.35 23.26
C PRO A 424 -4.28 24.53 22.33
N ALA A 425 -3.78 23.39 22.81
CA ALA A 425 -3.03 22.44 21.99
C ALA A 425 -3.80 22.16 20.68
N PRO A 426 -3.17 22.36 19.51
CA PRO A 426 -3.87 22.21 18.25
C PRO A 426 -4.17 20.74 17.95
N SER A 427 -5.22 20.49 17.17
CA SER A 427 -5.41 19.19 16.54
C SER A 427 -4.61 19.17 15.25
N TRP A 428 -3.65 18.25 15.14
CA TRP A 428 -2.87 18.07 13.93
C TRP A 428 -3.72 17.39 12.83
N PRO A 429 -3.69 17.90 11.58
CA PRO A 429 -4.18 17.14 10.43
C PRO A 429 -3.17 16.04 10.07
N PRO A 430 -3.51 15.09 9.17
CA PRO A 430 -2.53 14.16 8.63
C PRO A 430 -1.30 14.89 8.07
N LEU A 431 -0.13 14.49 8.54
CA LEU A 431 1.15 15.11 8.24
C LEU A 431 1.85 14.35 7.13
N THR A 432 2.67 15.05 6.36
CA THR A 432 3.56 14.46 5.36
C THR A 432 4.90 15.16 5.46
N ALA A 433 5.96 14.37 5.64
CA ALA A 433 7.33 14.84 5.74
C ALA A 433 8.24 14.07 4.79
N VAL A 434 9.44 14.60 4.57
CA VAL A 434 10.44 14.02 3.67
C VAL A 434 11.63 13.56 4.49
N ARG A 435 12.08 12.32 4.28
CA ARG A 435 13.23 11.74 4.97
C ARG A 435 14.56 12.22 4.39
N ASP A 436 15.62 12.07 5.19
CA ASP A 436 17.02 12.07 4.75
C ASP A 436 17.46 13.39 4.07
N LEU A 437 16.86 14.51 4.49
CA LEU A 437 17.19 15.84 3.94
C LEU A 437 18.54 16.36 4.45
N ASP A 438 18.97 15.91 5.63
CA ASP A 438 20.27 16.22 6.24
C ASP A 438 21.43 15.48 5.54
N LEU A 439 21.14 14.35 4.89
CA LEU A 439 22.09 13.54 4.13
C LEU A 439 22.41 14.11 2.73
N VAL A 440 21.85 15.26 2.34
CA VAL A 440 22.08 15.87 1.03
C VAL A 440 23.42 16.62 0.97
N ALA A 441 24.30 16.20 0.06
CA ALA A 441 25.56 16.86 -0.26
C ALA A 441 25.46 17.84 -1.45
N ASP A 442 24.64 17.54 -2.46
CA ASP A 442 24.46 18.37 -3.68
C ASP A 442 23.03 18.92 -3.79
N TRP A 443 22.78 20.05 -3.11
CA TRP A 443 21.50 20.74 -3.16
C TRP A 443 21.03 21.15 -4.57
N PRO A 444 21.89 21.70 -5.46
CA PRO A 444 21.54 21.94 -6.86
C PRO A 444 20.96 20.71 -7.59
N GLY A 445 21.48 19.51 -7.33
CA GLY A 445 20.95 18.26 -7.87
C GLY A 445 19.69 17.76 -7.16
N ALA A 446 19.57 17.99 -5.84
CA ALA A 446 18.45 17.52 -5.02
C ALA A 446 17.16 18.32 -5.24
N LEU A 447 17.24 19.64 -5.43
CA LEU A 447 16.06 20.51 -5.54
C LEU A 447 15.11 20.12 -6.69
N PRO A 448 15.58 19.75 -7.90
CA PRO A 448 14.72 19.21 -8.95
C PRO A 448 14.02 17.89 -8.57
N LEU A 449 14.67 17.02 -7.79
CA LEU A 449 14.07 15.77 -7.30
C LEU A 449 12.95 16.07 -6.29
N LEU A 450 13.19 17.00 -5.36
CA LEU A 450 12.20 17.47 -4.39
C LEU A 450 11.02 18.19 -5.06
N ALA A 451 11.28 18.97 -6.11
CA ALA A 451 10.25 19.65 -6.88
C ALA A 451 9.34 18.68 -7.66
N ALA A 452 9.80 17.46 -7.93
CA ALA A 452 9.02 16.40 -8.56
C ALA A 452 8.15 15.61 -7.57
N LEU A 453 8.29 15.85 -6.26
CA LEU A 453 7.47 15.19 -5.25
C LEU A 453 5.99 15.58 -5.39
N PRO A 454 5.07 14.71 -4.91
CA PRO A 454 3.65 15.02 -4.85
C PRO A 454 3.33 16.31 -4.09
N ALA A 455 2.21 16.96 -4.45
CA ALA A 455 1.82 18.25 -3.89
C ALA A 455 1.60 18.21 -2.37
N GLU A 456 1.23 17.05 -1.81
CA GLU A 456 1.09 16.86 -0.36
C GLU A 456 2.40 17.06 0.41
N ALA A 457 3.56 16.78 -0.17
CA ALA A 457 4.86 17.00 0.49
C ALA A 457 5.17 18.49 0.67
N TRP A 458 4.57 19.35 -0.16
CA TRP A 458 4.76 20.80 -0.17
C TRP A 458 3.60 21.57 0.48
N ALA A 459 2.57 20.86 0.95
CA ALA A 459 1.36 21.47 1.48
C ALA A 459 1.62 22.21 2.80
N ASP A 460 0.89 23.31 2.99
CA ASP A 460 0.85 24.00 4.28
C ASP A 460 -0.05 23.22 5.25
N VAL A 461 0.33 23.22 6.52
CA VAL A 461 -0.46 22.63 7.60
C VAL A 461 -1.41 23.70 8.14
N ALA A 462 -2.69 23.36 8.29
CA ALA A 462 -3.70 24.28 8.80
C ALA A 462 -4.04 23.96 10.27
N LEU A 463 -3.61 24.82 11.19
CA LEU A 463 -3.84 24.66 12.64
C LEU A 463 -4.70 25.81 13.16
N GLY A 464 -5.90 25.50 13.66
CA GLY A 464 -6.78 26.53 14.24
C GLY A 464 -7.16 27.67 13.28
N GLY A 465 -7.09 27.44 11.96
CA GLY A 465 -7.33 28.46 10.93
C GLY A 465 -6.09 29.25 10.51
N VAL A 466 -4.92 28.98 11.11
CA VAL A 466 -3.61 29.52 10.73
C VAL A 466 -2.93 28.52 9.78
N ALA A 467 -2.52 28.98 8.60
CA ALA A 467 -1.72 28.19 7.69
C ALA A 467 -0.24 28.37 8.02
N VAL A 468 0.45 27.27 8.32
CA VAL A 468 1.88 27.23 8.62
C VAL A 468 2.60 26.36 7.57
N PRO A 469 3.89 26.59 7.30
CA PRO A 469 4.66 25.75 6.39
C PRO A 469 4.68 24.28 6.85
N GLY A 470 4.46 23.35 5.93
CA GLY A 470 4.76 21.93 6.16
C GLY A 470 6.26 21.69 6.34
N HIS A 471 6.60 20.52 6.90
CA HIS A 471 7.98 20.15 7.29
C HIS A 471 9.00 20.41 6.18
N LEU A 472 8.76 19.93 4.95
CA LEU A 472 9.69 20.11 3.83
C LEU A 472 10.00 21.59 3.55
N ARG A 473 8.97 22.45 3.50
CA ARG A 473 9.19 23.88 3.20
C ARG A 473 9.89 24.58 4.35
N TRP A 474 9.52 24.24 5.59
CA TRP A 474 10.21 24.76 6.77
C TRP A 474 11.69 24.36 6.74
N TRP A 475 12.00 23.07 6.55
CA TRP A 475 13.38 22.56 6.53
C TRP A 475 14.21 23.24 5.45
N LEU A 476 13.71 23.27 4.22
CA LEU A 476 14.41 23.95 3.12
C LEU A 476 14.59 25.45 3.39
N GLY A 477 13.60 26.09 4.01
CA GLY A 477 13.63 27.50 4.37
C GLY A 477 14.70 27.84 5.41
N THR A 478 14.88 26.97 6.40
CA THR A 478 15.78 27.18 7.55
C THR A 478 17.19 26.63 7.34
N HIS A 479 17.44 25.91 6.25
CA HIS A 479 18.74 25.31 5.92
C HIS A 479 19.43 25.97 4.71
N PRO A 480 20.78 25.93 4.64
CA PRO A 480 21.57 26.64 3.62
C PRO A 480 21.54 25.97 2.23
N VAL A 481 20.36 25.73 1.67
CA VAL A 481 20.15 24.93 0.45
C VAL A 481 20.39 25.71 -0.85
N LEU A 482 20.45 27.06 -0.80
CA LEU A 482 20.65 27.91 -1.98
C LEU A 482 22.04 28.53 -2.01
N GLY A 483 23.01 27.79 -2.54
CA GLY A 483 24.41 28.25 -2.64
C GLY A 483 25.01 28.56 -1.27
N GLY A 484 24.69 27.73 -0.26
CA GLY A 484 25.13 27.93 1.13
C GLY A 484 24.33 28.98 1.90
N ARG A 485 23.18 29.43 1.38
CA ARG A 485 22.30 30.41 2.03
C ARG A 485 20.92 29.82 2.26
N ARG A 486 20.30 30.24 3.37
CA ARG A 486 18.93 29.90 3.73
C ARG A 486 17.92 30.70 2.88
N PRO A 487 16.91 30.07 2.29
CA PRO A 487 15.83 30.76 1.58
C PRO A 487 15.11 31.81 2.42
N ASP A 488 14.92 31.57 3.72
CA ASP A 488 14.30 32.54 4.64
C ASP A 488 15.18 33.77 4.93
N ARG A 489 16.50 33.69 4.63
CA ARG A 489 17.47 34.80 4.71
C ARG A 489 17.72 35.46 3.35
N LEU A 490 16.88 35.15 2.37
CA LEU A 490 16.78 35.80 1.06
C LEU A 490 15.42 36.47 0.93
N ARG A 491 15.22 37.27 -0.11
CA ARG A 491 13.91 37.83 -0.47
C ARG A 491 13.43 37.29 -1.80
N HIS A 492 12.12 37.29 -2.00
CA HIS A 492 11.54 37.14 -3.32
C HIS A 492 12.14 38.19 -4.29
N PRO A 493 12.48 37.84 -5.55
CA PRO A 493 13.09 38.78 -6.50
C PRO A 493 12.28 40.07 -6.71
N ASP A 494 10.96 39.96 -6.69
CA ASP A 494 10.02 41.08 -6.84
C ASP A 494 9.72 41.83 -5.53
N ALA A 495 10.27 41.40 -4.38
CA ALA A 495 10.07 42.03 -3.08
C ALA A 495 10.71 43.43 -3.04
N THR A 496 9.88 44.46 -2.87
CA THR A 496 10.35 45.85 -2.77
C THR A 496 10.61 46.29 -1.33
N GLU A 497 9.90 45.73 -0.34
CA GLU A 497 10.05 46.12 1.06
C GLU A 497 11.39 45.67 1.66
N LEU A 498 11.86 44.49 1.25
CA LEU A 498 13.08 43.85 1.76
C LEU A 498 14.34 44.23 0.98
N GLN A 499 14.21 45.05 -0.06
CA GLN A 499 15.32 45.45 -0.91
C GLN A 499 16.38 46.22 -0.12
N GLY A 500 17.63 45.75 -0.20
CA GLY A 500 18.79 46.33 0.51
C GLY A 500 19.02 45.75 1.91
N LEU A 501 18.02 45.07 2.48
CA LEU A 501 18.14 44.29 3.72
C LEU A 501 18.42 42.81 3.43
N TYR A 502 17.80 42.27 2.38
CA TYR A 502 17.94 40.89 1.93
C TYR A 502 18.33 40.83 0.45
N GLU A 503 19.13 39.83 0.11
CA GLU A 503 19.48 39.55 -1.29
C GLU A 503 18.37 38.77 -1.98
N PRO A 504 18.11 39.01 -3.28
CA PRO A 504 17.12 38.24 -4.01
C PRO A 504 17.55 36.77 -4.09
N ALA A 505 16.58 35.88 -3.94
CA ALA A 505 16.77 34.48 -4.29
C ALA A 505 17.05 34.33 -5.79
N ASP A 506 18.07 33.56 -6.14
CA ASP A 506 18.51 33.33 -7.52
C ASP A 506 18.26 31.87 -7.89
N VAL A 507 17.00 31.56 -8.17
CA VAL A 507 16.52 30.24 -8.60
C VAL A 507 15.43 30.41 -9.66
N ASP A 508 15.09 29.33 -10.37
CA ASP A 508 14.02 29.38 -11.36
C ASP A 508 12.63 29.61 -10.73
N ALA A 509 11.67 29.99 -11.57
CA ALA A 509 10.33 30.36 -11.13
C ALA A 509 9.58 29.20 -10.44
N ALA A 510 9.77 27.96 -10.89
CA ALA A 510 9.08 26.81 -10.30
C ALA A 510 9.57 26.56 -8.88
N LEU A 511 10.89 26.67 -8.66
CA LEU A 511 11.45 26.53 -7.32
C LEU A 511 11.14 27.73 -6.41
N LEU A 512 11.06 28.96 -6.96
CA LEU A 512 10.60 30.14 -6.21
C LEU A 512 9.18 29.93 -5.65
N ASP A 513 8.27 29.39 -6.46
CA ASP A 513 6.87 29.13 -6.06
C ASP A 513 6.77 28.09 -4.93
N LEU A 514 7.71 27.13 -4.90
CA LEU A 514 7.79 26.08 -3.88
C LEU A 514 8.45 26.58 -2.58
N LEU A 515 9.59 27.24 -2.68
CA LEU A 515 10.37 27.72 -1.52
C LEU A 515 9.73 28.94 -0.84
N ARG A 516 9.05 29.80 -1.61
CA ARG A 516 8.38 31.03 -1.15
C ARG A 516 9.27 31.90 -0.23
N PRO A 517 10.44 32.37 -0.70
CA PRO A 517 11.25 33.29 0.09
C PRO A 517 10.43 34.55 0.45
N PRO A 518 10.68 35.18 1.62
CA PRO A 518 9.90 36.34 2.09
C PRO A 518 9.73 37.44 1.03
N ALA A 519 8.50 37.93 0.86
CA ALA A 519 8.17 38.99 -0.10
C ALA A 519 7.91 40.35 0.57
N THR A 520 7.51 40.31 1.84
CA THR A 520 7.13 41.47 2.65
C THR A 520 7.84 41.46 3.99
N VAL A 521 7.80 42.58 4.72
CA VAL A 521 8.27 42.60 6.11
C VAL A 521 7.38 41.73 7.00
N ASP A 522 6.07 41.58 6.72
CA ASP A 522 5.20 40.72 7.52
C ASP A 522 5.59 39.25 7.41
N ASP A 523 6.04 38.79 6.23
CA ASP A 523 6.52 37.42 6.04
C ASP A 523 7.74 37.11 6.94
N VAL A 524 8.61 38.11 7.14
CA VAL A 524 9.78 37.99 8.02
C VAL A 524 9.38 38.09 9.50
N LEU A 525 8.40 38.93 9.83
CA LEU A 525 7.92 39.13 11.21
C LEU A 525 6.95 38.03 11.69
N ALA A 526 6.52 37.14 10.79
CA ALA A 526 5.68 35.98 11.14
C ALA A 526 6.40 34.95 12.02
N ASP A 527 7.71 35.12 12.22
CA ASP A 527 8.61 34.21 12.91
C ASP A 527 9.57 35.01 13.80
N VAL A 528 9.80 34.55 15.03
CA VAL A 528 10.63 35.28 16.01
C VAL A 528 12.08 35.37 15.54
N ASP A 529 12.65 34.28 15.01
CA ASP A 529 14.01 34.28 14.45
C ASP A 529 14.09 35.15 13.18
N GLY A 530 13.00 35.24 12.43
CA GLY A 530 12.83 36.20 11.35
C GLY A 530 12.94 37.64 11.83
N ALA A 531 12.18 38.00 12.87
CA ALA A 531 12.16 39.34 13.45
C ALA A 531 13.51 39.74 14.07
N LEU A 532 14.19 38.83 14.78
CA LEU A 532 15.51 39.07 15.35
C LEU A 532 16.58 39.32 14.27
N ASP A 533 16.63 38.51 13.21
CA ASP A 533 17.54 38.74 12.07
C ASP A 533 17.25 40.06 11.35
N LEU A 534 15.98 40.46 11.23
CA LEU A 534 15.63 41.76 10.67
C LEU A 534 16.12 42.92 11.56
N LEU A 535 15.99 42.79 12.88
CA LEU A 535 16.51 43.76 13.85
C LEU A 535 18.03 43.92 13.70
N ASP A 536 18.76 42.82 13.62
CA ASP A 536 20.22 42.80 13.39
C ASP A 536 20.60 43.45 12.05
N ARG A 537 19.88 43.11 10.98
CA ARG A 537 20.14 43.67 9.63
C ARG A 537 19.87 45.16 9.56
N LEU A 538 18.92 45.68 10.33
CA LEU A 538 18.71 47.12 10.45
C LEU A 538 19.92 47.80 11.10
N GLY A 539 20.66 47.13 11.99
CA GLY A 539 21.91 47.61 12.58
C GLY A 539 23.13 47.61 11.63
N ASP A 540 23.13 46.82 10.55
CA ASP A 540 24.31 46.64 9.68
C ASP A 540 24.56 47.83 8.73
N PRO A 541 25.67 48.60 8.89
CA PRO A 541 25.96 49.76 8.04
C PRO A 541 26.13 49.47 6.55
N ARG A 542 26.30 48.21 6.14
CA ARG A 542 26.41 47.81 4.72
C ARG A 542 25.04 47.67 4.06
N ARG A 543 23.97 47.60 4.84
CA ARG A 543 22.59 47.43 4.39
C ARG A 543 21.91 48.78 4.21
N THR A 544 20.87 48.80 3.38
CA THR A 544 19.97 49.95 3.19
C THR A 544 18.52 49.51 3.32
N VAL A 545 17.61 50.42 3.65
CA VAL A 545 16.18 50.14 3.74
C VAL A 545 15.37 51.16 2.96
N ALA A 546 14.26 50.74 2.36
CA ALA A 546 13.35 51.66 1.69
C ALA A 546 12.80 52.71 2.69
N PRO A 547 12.73 54.01 2.32
CA PRO A 547 12.22 55.04 3.21
C PRO A 547 10.81 54.77 3.74
N ALA A 548 9.95 54.14 2.93
CA ALA A 548 8.59 53.79 3.33
C ALA A 548 8.56 52.74 4.45
N VAL A 549 9.46 51.75 4.38
CA VAL A 549 9.61 50.66 5.35
C VAL A 549 10.22 51.19 6.65
N LEU A 550 11.28 52.00 6.57
CA LEU A 550 11.95 52.56 7.75
C LEU A 550 10.99 53.33 8.67
N ARG A 551 9.97 54.00 8.11
CA ARG A 551 8.98 54.74 8.90
C ARG A 551 8.21 53.86 9.90
N THR A 552 8.05 52.57 9.61
CA THR A 552 7.16 51.66 10.37
C THR A 552 7.86 50.41 10.87
N VAL A 553 9.02 50.02 10.32
CA VAL A 553 9.67 48.74 10.62
C VAL A 553 10.02 48.55 12.10
N HIS A 554 10.56 49.57 12.78
CA HIS A 554 10.86 49.46 14.22
C HIS A 554 9.60 49.28 15.06
N ALA A 555 8.50 49.94 14.70
CA ALA A 555 7.22 49.78 15.39
C ALA A 555 6.64 48.37 15.20
N ARG A 556 6.79 47.82 13.99
CA ARG A 556 6.34 46.45 13.67
C ARG A 556 7.21 45.41 14.38
N LEU A 557 8.53 45.61 14.43
CA LEU A 557 9.45 44.78 15.21
C LEU A 557 9.12 44.82 16.70
N ALA A 558 8.87 46.01 17.27
CA ALA A 558 8.51 46.14 18.68
C ALA A 558 7.20 45.41 19.01
N ALA A 559 6.26 45.34 18.06
CA ALA A 559 5.04 44.55 18.23
C ALA A 559 5.29 43.03 18.06
N ALA A 560 6.11 42.62 17.09
CA ALA A 560 6.40 41.22 16.82
C ALA A 560 7.27 40.56 17.91
N LEU A 561 8.13 41.34 18.56
CA LEU A 561 9.03 40.90 19.64
C LEU A 561 8.50 41.27 21.03
N ASP A 562 7.23 41.65 21.15
CA ASP A 562 6.63 41.97 22.45
C ASP A 562 6.62 40.72 23.36
N GLY A 563 7.17 40.84 24.56
CA GLY A 563 7.34 39.72 25.49
C GLY A 563 8.47 38.74 25.16
N VAL A 564 9.21 38.96 24.07
CA VAL A 564 10.42 38.20 23.73
C VAL A 564 11.64 38.86 24.37
N ASP A 565 12.52 38.05 24.98
CA ASP A 565 13.79 38.53 25.54
C ASP A 565 14.81 38.74 24.41
N ALA A 566 14.67 39.86 23.68
CA ALA A 566 15.55 40.24 22.58
C ALA A 566 16.69 41.14 23.07
N GLU A 567 17.93 40.84 22.67
CA GLU A 567 19.08 41.70 22.97
C GLU A 567 18.98 43.02 22.17
N PRO A 568 19.05 44.20 22.82
CA PRO A 568 19.02 45.47 22.10
C PRO A 568 20.22 45.63 21.15
N PRO A 569 20.02 46.19 19.94
CA PRO A 569 21.09 46.27 18.96
C PRO A 569 22.12 47.37 19.31
N ASP A 570 23.41 47.09 19.10
CA ASP A 570 24.51 48.06 19.26
C ASP A 570 24.34 49.32 18.40
N ARG A 571 23.67 49.17 17.25
CA ARG A 571 23.48 50.23 16.25
C ARG A 571 22.06 50.26 15.75
N VAL A 572 21.52 51.46 15.60
CA VAL A 572 20.12 51.68 15.20
C VAL A 572 20.05 52.47 13.90
N ARG A 573 19.07 52.14 13.05
CA ARG A 573 18.88 52.81 11.77
C ARG A 573 18.06 54.08 11.92
N VAL A 574 18.66 55.20 11.56
CA VAL A 574 18.05 56.54 11.68
C VAL A 574 17.69 57.15 10.33
N ALA A 575 18.28 56.64 9.24
CA ALA A 575 17.93 56.99 7.86
C ALA A 575 18.11 55.77 6.94
N PRO A 576 17.56 55.79 5.70
CA PRO A 576 17.61 54.66 4.76
C PRO A 576 18.98 54.00 4.60
N ASP A 577 20.04 54.81 4.59
CA ASP A 577 21.44 54.44 4.38
C ASP A 577 22.33 54.74 5.59
N ARG A 578 21.75 55.07 6.75
CA ARG A 578 22.50 55.53 7.93
C ARG A 578 22.08 54.83 9.21
N VAL A 579 23.08 54.23 9.86
CA VAL A 579 23.03 53.73 11.25
C VAL A 579 23.97 54.52 12.14
N VAL A 580 23.63 54.58 13.43
CA VAL A 580 24.43 55.22 14.48
C VAL A 580 24.50 54.30 15.69
N PRO A 581 25.52 54.43 16.57
CA PRO A 581 25.52 53.74 17.86
C PRO A 581 24.24 54.02 18.64
N ALA A 582 23.65 53.00 19.27
CA ALA A 582 22.37 53.13 19.99
C ALA A 582 22.41 54.26 21.03
N GLY A 583 23.48 54.33 21.84
CA GLY A 583 23.66 55.39 22.85
C GLY A 583 23.73 56.83 22.33
N GLU A 584 23.87 57.04 21.01
CA GLU A 584 23.84 58.36 20.38
C GLU A 584 22.44 58.74 19.87
N ALA A 585 21.52 57.78 19.73
CA ALA A 585 20.19 58.00 19.19
C ALA A 585 19.15 58.29 20.28
N VAL A 586 17.99 58.80 19.87
CA VAL A 586 16.80 58.92 20.71
C VAL A 586 15.54 58.66 19.89
N VAL A 587 14.47 58.23 20.56
CA VAL A 587 13.15 58.08 19.95
C VAL A 587 12.34 59.36 20.15
N LEU A 588 11.79 59.93 19.07
CA LEU A 588 10.94 61.12 19.18
C LEU A 588 9.52 60.71 19.60
N ASP A 589 9.22 60.84 20.89
CA ASP A 589 7.90 60.63 21.48
C ASP A 589 6.94 61.81 21.25
N VAL A 590 7.48 63.03 21.32
CA VAL A 590 6.69 64.25 21.21
C VAL A 590 7.26 65.24 20.18
N PRO A 591 6.46 65.67 19.17
CA PRO A 591 6.99 66.35 18.00
C PRO A 591 7.47 67.80 18.21
N TRP A 592 7.07 68.48 19.30
CA TRP A 592 7.54 69.85 19.60
C TRP A 592 8.97 69.87 20.15
N LEU A 593 9.48 68.75 20.65
CA LEU A 593 10.86 68.66 21.13
C LEU A 593 11.88 68.51 19.99
N GLN A 594 11.44 68.16 18.78
CA GLN A 594 12.32 67.93 17.63
C GLN A 594 13.40 69.02 17.42
N PRO A 595 13.10 70.34 17.49
CA PRO A 595 14.13 71.38 17.32
C PRO A 595 15.18 71.46 18.45
N LEU A 596 14.88 70.83 19.59
CA LEU A 596 15.73 70.80 20.78
C LEU A 596 16.60 69.55 20.86
N VAL A 597 16.36 68.56 19.99
CA VAL A 597 17.11 67.31 19.95
C VAL A 597 18.27 67.43 18.95
N ASP A 598 19.51 67.34 19.45
CA ASP A 598 20.73 67.31 18.62
C ASP A 598 21.14 65.89 18.21
N ARG A 599 20.51 64.88 18.81
CA ARG A 599 20.77 63.46 18.56
C ARG A 599 20.00 62.97 17.32
N PRO A 600 20.54 61.99 16.57
CA PRO A 600 19.80 61.29 15.55
C PRO A 600 18.47 60.71 16.08
N LEU A 601 17.40 60.84 15.29
CA LEU A 601 16.06 60.39 15.66
C LEU A 601 15.77 59.03 15.01
N VAL A 602 15.26 58.09 15.80
CA VAL A 602 14.74 56.81 15.28
C VAL A 602 13.26 56.97 14.91
N PRO A 603 12.85 56.61 13.67
CA PRO A 603 11.44 56.59 13.29
C PRO A 603 10.67 55.51 14.05
N ALA A 604 9.66 55.94 14.81
CA ALA A 604 8.95 55.06 15.74
C ALA A 604 7.58 54.58 15.28
N GLY A 605 7.18 54.85 14.02
CA GLY A 605 5.89 54.38 13.47
C GLY A 605 4.61 54.80 14.22
N GLY A 606 4.70 55.71 15.19
CA GLY A 606 3.57 56.08 16.07
C GLY A 606 3.54 55.37 17.42
N THR A 607 4.50 54.48 17.71
CA THR A 607 4.61 53.72 18.97
C THR A 607 5.97 53.97 19.65
N PRO A 608 6.26 55.22 20.08
CA PRO A 608 7.57 55.59 20.59
C PRO A 608 8.03 54.81 21.83
N GLY A 609 7.12 54.47 22.75
CA GLY A 609 7.44 53.68 23.95
C GLY A 609 7.95 52.28 23.59
N PRO A 610 7.14 51.42 22.95
CA PRO A 610 7.57 50.08 22.55
C PRO A 610 8.86 50.07 21.70
N VAL A 611 9.04 51.06 20.81
CA VAL A 611 10.27 51.18 20.02
C VAL A 611 11.48 51.56 20.87
N ALA A 612 11.30 52.44 21.86
CA ALA A 612 12.35 52.79 22.82
C ALA A 612 12.73 51.60 23.68
N ASP A 613 11.75 50.83 24.15
CA ASP A 613 11.98 49.63 24.96
C ASP A 613 12.73 48.54 24.17
N LEU A 614 12.28 48.22 22.95
CA LEU A 614 12.96 47.23 22.07
C LEU A 614 14.41 47.61 21.78
N LEU A 615 14.68 48.90 21.54
CA LEU A 615 16.00 49.37 21.12
C LEU A 615 16.89 49.84 22.28
N ASP A 616 16.41 49.76 23.52
CA ASP A 616 17.02 50.35 24.72
C ASP A 616 17.46 51.82 24.51
N LEU A 617 16.54 52.65 24.00
CA LEU A 617 16.79 54.05 23.69
C LEU A 617 15.95 54.96 24.59
N PRO A 618 16.50 56.11 25.07
CA PRO A 618 15.70 57.06 25.80
C PRO A 618 14.73 57.80 24.87
N LEU A 619 13.57 58.17 25.40
CA LEU A 619 12.62 59.06 24.73
C LEU A 619 13.16 60.50 24.71
N ALA A 620 12.84 61.26 23.66
CA ALA A 620 13.25 62.66 23.56
C ALA A 620 12.74 63.48 24.77
N GLY A 621 11.54 63.20 25.28
CA GLY A 621 10.99 63.80 26.50
C GLY A 621 11.78 63.51 27.79
N GLU A 622 12.53 62.41 27.85
CA GLU A 622 13.35 62.06 29.02
C GLU A 622 14.70 62.78 29.00
N VAL A 623 15.25 62.98 27.81
CA VAL A 623 16.55 63.63 27.58
C VAL A 623 16.41 65.17 27.59
N VAL A 624 15.34 65.70 26.99
CA VAL A 624 15.13 67.14 26.82
C VAL A 624 14.20 67.68 27.90
N ARG A 625 14.76 68.42 28.86
CA ARG A 625 13.99 69.19 29.84
C ARG A 625 13.94 70.66 29.45
N ALA A 626 12.85 71.06 28.80
CA ALA A 626 12.62 72.44 28.40
C ALA A 626 11.20 72.90 28.77
N ARG A 627 11.04 74.21 28.90
CA ARG A 627 9.75 74.89 29.10
C ARG A 627 9.75 76.19 28.31
N VAL A 628 8.58 76.76 28.09
CA VAL A 628 8.48 78.08 27.44
C VAL A 628 9.12 79.15 28.33
N GLU A 629 10.01 79.94 27.74
CA GLU A 629 10.78 81.00 28.40
C GLU A 629 10.39 82.40 27.88
N SER A 630 9.80 82.47 26.69
CA SER A 630 9.33 83.73 26.09
C SER A 630 7.98 84.18 26.64
N TRP A 631 7.75 85.49 26.61
CA TRP A 631 6.46 86.10 26.94
C TRP A 631 5.60 86.24 25.69
N PRO A 632 4.29 85.96 25.76
CA PRO A 632 3.42 86.10 24.60
C PRO A 632 3.22 87.57 24.23
N ALA A 633 3.29 87.86 22.92
CA ALA A 633 2.92 89.16 22.37
C ALA A 633 1.41 89.39 22.42
N ARG A 634 0.62 88.33 22.26
CA ARG A 634 -0.85 88.35 22.34
C ARG A 634 -1.42 86.99 22.72
N ARG A 635 -2.61 87.00 23.31
CA ARG A 635 -3.45 85.81 23.55
C ARG A 635 -4.75 85.94 22.76
N ILE A 636 -5.16 84.86 22.11
CA ILE A 636 -6.33 84.83 21.22
C ILE A 636 -7.08 83.52 21.49
N ARG A 637 -8.42 83.50 21.35
CA ARG A 637 -9.17 82.24 21.36
C ARG A 637 -8.91 81.49 20.06
N TRP A 638 -8.87 80.16 20.09
CA TRP A 638 -8.69 79.38 18.86
C TRP A 638 -9.76 79.70 17.79
N ALA A 639 -11.01 79.89 18.20
CA ALA A 639 -12.12 80.29 17.33
C ALA A 639 -11.90 81.63 16.59
N ASP A 640 -11.10 82.54 17.16
CA ASP A 640 -10.86 83.87 16.59
C ASP A 640 -9.62 83.91 15.67
N VAL A 641 -8.87 82.80 15.55
CA VAL A 641 -7.71 82.71 14.65
C VAL A 641 -8.22 82.66 13.20
N PRO A 642 -7.70 83.51 12.28
CA PRO A 642 -8.09 83.44 10.87
C PRO A 642 -7.88 82.03 10.30
N GLY A 643 -8.93 81.46 9.71
CA GLY A 643 -8.92 80.07 9.20
C GLY A 643 -9.46 79.02 10.19
N ALA A 644 -9.78 79.40 11.43
CA ALA A 644 -10.29 78.49 12.47
C ALA A 644 -11.57 77.74 12.06
N GLY A 645 -12.48 78.37 11.32
CA GLY A 645 -13.70 77.72 10.85
C GLY A 645 -13.44 76.54 9.90
N LEU A 646 -12.49 76.69 8.96
CA LEU A 646 -12.09 75.60 8.07
C LEU A 646 -11.33 74.50 8.83
N ALA A 647 -10.44 74.89 9.74
CA ALA A 647 -9.72 73.95 10.59
C ALA A 647 -10.66 73.13 11.48
N ALA A 648 -11.70 73.74 12.05
CA ALA A 648 -12.75 73.06 12.81
C ALA A 648 -13.51 72.05 11.94
N ALA A 649 -13.90 72.46 10.72
CA ALA A 649 -14.56 71.57 9.77
C ALA A 649 -13.70 70.35 9.40
N ARG A 650 -12.40 70.55 9.14
CA ARG A 650 -11.43 69.48 8.84
C ARG A 650 -11.20 68.52 10.03
N LEU A 651 -11.43 68.98 11.25
CA LEU A 651 -11.41 68.14 12.47
C LEU A 651 -12.78 67.52 12.80
N GLY A 652 -13.84 67.88 12.07
CA GLY A 652 -15.20 67.42 12.35
C GLY A 652 -15.81 68.01 13.63
N VAL A 653 -15.35 69.19 14.07
CA VAL A 653 -15.85 69.87 15.28
C VAL A 653 -16.58 71.18 14.91
N ALA A 654 -17.56 71.57 15.73
CA ALA A 654 -18.37 72.76 15.46
C ALA A 654 -17.58 74.07 15.62
N GLU A 655 -16.66 74.12 16.57
CA GLU A 655 -15.80 75.27 16.85
C GLU A 655 -14.53 74.79 17.56
N LEU A 656 -13.43 75.54 17.43
CA LEU A 656 -12.19 75.27 18.16
C LEU A 656 -12.24 75.89 19.56
N THR A 657 -11.97 75.10 20.59
CA THR A 657 -11.98 75.53 21.99
C THR A 657 -10.57 75.84 22.52
N GLY A 658 -10.51 76.63 23.60
CA GLY A 658 -9.26 77.00 24.26
C GLY A 658 -8.61 78.29 23.72
N GLU A 659 -7.45 78.61 24.28
CA GLU A 659 -6.67 79.80 23.92
C GLU A 659 -5.31 79.45 23.34
N ILE A 660 -4.75 80.42 22.61
CA ILE A 660 -3.40 80.37 22.06
C ILE A 660 -2.63 81.64 22.39
N ALA A 661 -1.39 81.46 22.83
CA ALA A 661 -0.39 82.47 23.06
C ALA A 661 0.54 82.57 21.85
N VAL A 662 0.54 83.73 21.19
CA VAL A 662 1.43 84.01 20.06
C VAL A 662 2.66 84.76 20.55
N HIS A 663 3.86 84.27 20.22
CA HIS A 663 5.15 84.81 20.66
C HIS A 663 5.97 85.30 19.48
N GLU A 664 6.84 86.28 19.72
CA GLU A 664 7.73 86.87 18.70
C GLU A 664 9.16 87.05 19.26
N PRO A 665 10.04 86.03 19.21
CA PRO A 665 9.80 84.62 18.86
C PRO A 665 9.41 83.76 20.07
N LEU A 666 8.80 82.58 19.81
CA LEU A 666 8.62 81.54 20.83
C LEU A 666 9.98 80.90 21.18
N ARG A 667 10.33 80.88 22.47
CA ARG A 667 11.58 80.27 22.98
C ARG A 667 11.29 79.21 24.04
N ALA A 668 11.97 78.08 23.90
CA ALA A 668 12.01 77.02 24.90
C ALA A 668 13.40 76.38 24.93
N GLY A 669 13.95 76.11 26.13
CA GLY A 669 15.27 75.49 26.29
C GLY A 669 16.38 76.30 25.61
N GLY A 670 16.31 77.63 25.66
CA GLY A 670 17.28 78.53 25.02
C GLY A 670 17.23 78.61 23.49
N ARG A 671 16.38 77.83 22.80
CA ARG A 671 16.24 77.84 21.33
C ARG A 671 14.88 78.41 20.88
N ALA A 672 14.82 78.88 19.65
CA ALA A 672 13.54 79.22 19.02
C ALA A 672 12.82 77.93 18.61
N VAL A 673 11.56 77.79 19.01
CA VAL A 673 10.71 76.65 18.64
C VAL A 673 9.43 77.17 18.01
N PRO A 674 8.86 76.49 17.00
CA PRO A 674 7.68 77.01 16.29
C PRO A 674 6.40 76.90 17.12
N TRP A 675 6.27 75.85 17.93
CA TRP A 675 5.09 75.61 18.75
C TRP A 675 5.46 74.82 20.01
N TRP A 676 4.65 74.94 21.05
CA TRP A 676 4.76 74.21 22.30
C TRP A 676 3.36 74.01 22.90
N PRO A 677 2.91 72.77 23.14
CA PRO A 677 1.59 72.52 23.68
C PRO A 677 1.51 72.89 25.17
N GLY A 678 0.35 73.34 25.62
CA GLY A 678 0.08 73.57 27.05
C GLY A 678 -1.29 73.07 27.45
N ASP A 679 -1.48 72.81 28.74
CA ASP A 679 -2.71 72.20 29.27
C ASP A 679 -3.95 73.06 29.01
N GLU A 680 -3.84 74.38 29.19
CA GLU A 680 -4.92 75.34 28.96
C GLU A 680 -4.61 76.32 27.80
N LEU A 681 -3.32 76.51 27.49
CA LEU A 681 -2.82 77.54 26.59
C LEU A 681 -1.70 76.99 25.72
N ASP A 682 -1.93 76.87 24.41
CA ASP A 682 -0.84 76.54 23.49
C ASP A 682 0.02 77.75 23.18
N HIS A 683 1.30 77.51 22.93
CA HIS A 683 2.25 78.54 22.56
C HIS A 683 2.69 78.33 21.11
N VAL A 684 2.63 79.38 20.28
CA VAL A 684 3.10 79.34 18.89
C VAL A 684 3.88 80.59 18.53
N ASP A 685 4.71 80.51 17.49
CA ASP A 685 5.33 81.65 16.84
C ASP A 685 4.39 82.42 15.89
N GLY A 686 3.15 81.93 15.73
CA GLY A 686 2.11 82.54 14.89
C GLY A 686 2.15 82.12 13.43
N THR A 687 3.10 81.28 13.02
CA THR A 687 3.13 80.74 11.66
C THR A 687 1.99 79.74 11.42
N PRO A 688 1.44 79.66 10.20
CA PRO A 688 0.43 78.65 9.87
C PRO A 688 0.88 77.21 10.17
N ALA A 689 2.15 76.91 9.94
CA ALA A 689 2.72 75.60 10.25
C ALA A 689 2.72 75.29 11.76
N ALA A 690 3.04 76.27 12.61
CA ALA A 690 2.97 76.12 14.06
C ALA A 690 1.52 75.95 14.53
N LEU A 691 0.59 76.76 14.02
CA LEU A 691 -0.84 76.66 14.31
C LEU A 691 -1.41 75.28 13.95
N GLY A 692 -1.12 74.80 12.75
CA GLY A 692 -1.58 73.48 12.28
C GLY A 692 -1.02 72.32 13.12
N ARG A 693 0.24 72.39 13.55
CA ARG A 693 0.86 71.36 14.40
C ARG A 693 0.33 71.37 15.83
N ALA A 694 0.22 72.55 16.45
CA ALA A 694 -0.33 72.69 17.80
C ALA A 694 -1.77 72.18 17.86
N LEU A 695 -2.60 72.58 16.89
CA LEU A 695 -3.99 72.15 16.83
C LEU A 695 -4.12 70.64 16.55
N ALA A 696 -3.37 70.11 15.58
CA ALA A 696 -3.37 68.68 15.28
C ALA A 696 -2.97 67.84 16.50
N TRP A 697 -1.98 68.32 17.27
CA TRP A 697 -1.55 67.66 18.49
C TRP A 697 -2.62 67.71 19.57
N ARG A 698 -3.18 68.89 19.88
CA ARG A 698 -4.28 69.02 20.86
C ARG A 698 -5.45 68.09 20.52
N ALA A 699 -5.82 68.01 19.24
CA ALA A 699 -6.96 67.24 18.78
C ALA A 699 -6.69 65.73 18.66
N GLY A 700 -5.48 65.24 18.93
CA GLY A 700 -5.12 63.84 18.71
C GLY A 700 -5.12 63.44 17.22
N ALA A 701 -5.02 64.41 16.31
CA ALA A 701 -5.18 64.24 14.86
C ALA A 701 -3.89 64.61 14.10
N TRP A 702 -2.74 64.12 14.56
CA TRP A 702 -1.41 64.44 14.00
C TRP A 702 -1.27 64.28 12.47
N PRO A 703 -1.92 63.29 11.79
CA PRO A 703 -1.90 63.20 10.34
C PRO A 703 -2.44 64.46 9.63
N LEU A 704 -3.37 65.20 10.25
CA LEU A 704 -4.00 66.40 9.67
C LEU A 704 -3.15 67.67 9.80
N ARG A 705 -1.98 67.65 10.46
CA ARG A 705 -1.16 68.85 10.72
C ARG A 705 -0.86 69.73 9.49
N GLN A 706 -0.73 69.13 8.30
CA GLN A 706 -0.48 69.86 7.05
C GLN A 706 -1.77 70.48 6.50
N ALA A 707 -2.87 69.73 6.50
CA ALA A 707 -4.18 70.25 6.13
C ALA A 707 -4.62 71.39 7.07
N LEU A 708 -4.37 71.26 8.38
CA LEU A 708 -4.66 72.35 9.31
C LEU A 708 -3.74 73.56 9.07
N ALA A 709 -2.46 73.35 8.75
CA ALA A 709 -1.56 74.45 8.42
C ALA A 709 -2.02 75.22 7.17
N GLU A 710 -2.55 74.54 6.15
CA GLU A 710 -3.13 75.19 4.97
C GLU A 710 -4.33 76.07 5.32
N ALA A 711 -5.23 75.59 6.19
CA ALA A 711 -6.39 76.35 6.64
C ALA A 711 -5.98 77.70 7.28
N PHE A 712 -4.89 77.71 8.04
CA PHE A 712 -4.34 78.92 8.64
C PHE A 712 -3.50 79.77 7.68
N ALA A 713 -2.96 79.19 6.61
CA ALA A 713 -2.11 79.89 5.64
C ALA A 713 -2.92 80.70 4.63
N ALA A 714 -4.15 80.27 4.32
CA ALA A 714 -5.03 80.89 3.32
C ALA A 714 -6.45 81.13 3.87
N PRO A 715 -6.62 81.93 4.94
CA PRO A 715 -7.93 82.14 5.57
C PRO A 715 -8.96 82.81 4.64
N ASP A 716 -8.50 83.59 3.66
CA ASP A 716 -9.30 84.23 2.62
C ASP A 716 -9.83 83.24 1.56
N ARG A 717 -9.21 82.06 1.45
CA ARG A 717 -9.62 80.98 0.53
C ARG A 717 -10.52 79.92 1.17
N THR A 718 -11.01 80.15 2.38
CA THR A 718 -11.82 79.19 3.15
C THR A 718 -12.93 78.53 2.33
N ALA A 719 -13.72 79.30 1.57
CA ALA A 719 -14.82 78.75 0.77
C ALA A 719 -14.34 77.88 -0.42
N ALA A 720 -13.20 78.24 -1.02
CA ALA A 720 -12.62 77.47 -2.12
C ALA A 720 -12.03 76.15 -1.60
N LEU A 721 -11.27 76.20 -0.51
CA LEU A 721 -10.70 75.00 0.11
C LEU A 721 -11.77 74.05 0.66
N ALA A 722 -12.85 74.59 1.25
CA ALA A 722 -13.99 73.76 1.67
C ALA A 722 -14.69 73.07 0.48
N ALA A 723 -14.73 73.72 -0.69
CA ALA A 723 -15.25 73.10 -1.91
C ALA A 723 -14.31 72.02 -2.46
N GLU A 724 -12.98 72.23 -2.36
CA GLU A 724 -11.97 71.22 -2.69
C GLU A 724 -12.06 70.01 -1.75
N ASP A 725 -12.21 70.23 -0.44
CA ASP A 725 -12.37 69.16 0.57
C ASP A 725 -13.65 68.32 0.34
N ALA A 726 -14.65 68.87 -0.34
CA ALA A 726 -15.89 68.16 -0.69
C ALA A 726 -15.75 67.25 -1.93
N VAL A 727 -14.64 67.33 -2.65
CA VAL A 727 -14.31 66.42 -3.75
C VAL A 727 -13.78 65.13 -3.13
N GLY A 728 -14.66 64.15 -2.92
CA GLY A 728 -14.24 62.80 -2.57
C GLY A 728 -13.43 62.15 -3.71
N PRO A 729 -12.55 61.18 -3.39
CA PRO A 729 -11.94 60.33 -4.42
C PRO A 729 -12.99 59.47 -5.16
#